data_AF-A0A3S8ZQP0-F1
#
_entry.id   AF-A0A3S8ZQP0-F1
#
_cell.length_a   1.000
_cell.length_b   1.000
_cell.length_c   1.000
_cell.angle_alpha   90.00
_cell.angle_beta   90.00
_cell.angle_gamma   90.00
#
_symmetry.space_group_name_H-M   'P 1'
#
loop_
_entity.id
_entity.type
_entity.pdbx_description
1 polymer ?
#
loop_
_entity_poly.entity_id
_entity_poly.type
_entity_poly.pdbx_seq_one_letter_code
_entity_poly.pdbx_strand_id
1 'polypeptide(L)'
;MMTLLEQAQSLRTQLHQYAHEYHVLDAPTVPDAEYDRLFRALQALEMAHPELATLDSPTLRVGGQPLPQFEPVIHTVAMLSIRTETDVTPAGALAFDASVRKELDLPLSAALIEYAAELKFDGLAISLRYENGVLVQAATRGDGATGEDVTQNIRTIAQIPLRLRGEILPGVLEVRGEVYMRRDDFDRLNERQLAAGDKTFVNPRNTAAGAVRQLDPAIAAARPLSFFAYGLGVVEGWPQPETHSAVLDALAGLGFPVCVERAVLQGGAGLAEFHAHVSDIRDGLPFDIDGVVYKVNSMALQKELGFRTREPRWAVAHKFPAQEALTIVEAIDVQVGRTGAITPVARLQPVFVGGVTVTNATLHNEDEARRKDVRVGDTVAVRRAGDVIPEVVNVVLERRPMKDVPGADLFSSSQESLYPVFSLPRACPVCGSHVVREEGEAIARCSGGLSCSAQRKEAIRHFAGRRMMDIDGLGERYVESLVDLAYVKSLADLYALTLADFQNMKAAVDEAAGVSAESIAQGRLATKWAENLLEGIAASKTPLLARFLFALGIRHVGESTAKTLADWLGRLELIRHAPAPLLRSLPDIGDTVAVAISEFFAEPKNQLALDALLAAGVVPRDEHAPSGLLREKLMPASLYAHLGVPKLSGVRSVQLAERVSSLSALARADWLTLTFLPADVAKALLSWLDEDSHRQSLQALAVWCADLERQLPAEIESLAGVFKDKTLVLTGTLPTLSRDQAKDLIEAAGGKVSGSVSKKTHYVVAGSDAGSKLTKAQGLGVSILDEAALLRMLDVREG
;
A
#
# COMPACT_ATOMS: atom_id res chain seq x y z
N MET A 1 23.70 -43.96 30.15
CA MET A 1 22.67 -44.22 29.13
C MET A 1 22.02 -42.89 28.83
N MET A 2 22.05 -42.42 27.58
CA MET A 2 21.30 -41.20 27.22
C MET A 2 19.81 -41.46 27.41
N THR A 3 19.09 -40.47 27.95
CA THR A 3 17.64 -40.49 28.04
C THR A 3 17.01 -40.38 26.64
N LEU A 4 15.74 -40.80 26.48
CA LEU A 4 15.03 -40.68 25.20
C LEU A 4 14.95 -39.23 24.70
N LEU A 5 14.84 -38.27 25.63
CA LEU A 5 14.86 -36.84 25.32
C LEU A 5 16.22 -36.40 24.77
N GLU A 6 17.32 -36.81 25.40
CA GLU A 6 18.69 -36.50 24.94
C GLU A 6 18.97 -37.14 23.57
N GLN A 7 18.44 -38.35 23.32
CA GLN A 7 18.54 -39.02 22.02
C GLN A 7 17.78 -38.25 20.93
N ALA A 8 16.53 -37.84 21.20
CA ALA A 8 15.74 -37.05 20.27
C ALA A 8 16.40 -35.70 19.95
N GLN A 9 16.92 -35.00 20.98
CA GLN A 9 17.63 -33.73 20.82
C GLN A 9 18.93 -33.89 20.00
N SER A 10 19.69 -34.96 20.23
CA SER A 10 20.91 -35.25 19.46
C SER A 10 20.59 -35.52 17.98
N LEU A 11 19.55 -36.31 17.70
CA LEU A 11 19.10 -36.57 16.33
C LEU A 11 18.63 -35.30 15.63
N ARG A 12 17.83 -34.46 16.30
CA ARG A 12 17.40 -33.16 15.77
C ARG A 12 18.59 -32.26 15.45
N THR A 13 19.54 -32.13 16.37
CA THR A 13 20.73 -31.29 16.18
C THR A 13 21.53 -31.72 14.96
N GLN A 14 21.77 -33.03 14.79
CA GLN A 14 22.49 -33.57 13.64
C GLN A 14 21.72 -33.35 12.33
N LEU A 15 20.42 -33.63 12.31
CA LEU A 15 19.59 -33.43 11.11
C LEU A 15 19.50 -31.96 10.73
N HIS A 16 19.40 -31.03 11.69
CA HIS A 16 19.48 -29.60 11.42
C HIS A 16 20.85 -29.17 10.90
N GLN A 17 21.93 -29.81 11.38
CA GLN A 17 23.27 -29.57 10.86
C GLN A 17 23.38 -29.94 9.39
N TYR A 18 23.08 -31.19 9.06
CA TYR A 18 23.17 -31.73 7.71
C TYR A 18 22.21 -31.05 6.73
N ALA A 19 20.99 -30.72 7.16
CA ALA A 19 20.03 -30.01 6.31
C ALA A 19 20.54 -28.63 5.88
N HIS A 20 21.21 -27.89 6.77
CA HIS A 20 21.78 -26.59 6.42
C HIS A 20 23.00 -26.73 5.50
N GLU A 21 23.90 -27.67 5.77
CA GLU A 21 25.05 -27.95 4.92
C GLU A 21 24.61 -28.29 3.49
N TYR A 22 23.59 -29.13 3.36
CA TYR A 22 23.05 -29.53 2.07
C TYR A 22 22.26 -28.39 1.39
N HIS A 23 21.26 -27.79 2.06
CA HIS A 23 20.31 -26.90 1.40
C HIS A 23 20.72 -25.41 1.38
N VAL A 24 21.56 -24.97 2.32
CA VAL A 24 21.95 -23.56 2.47
C VAL A 24 23.39 -23.33 2.00
N LEU A 25 24.32 -24.22 2.39
CA LEU A 25 25.74 -24.08 2.05
C LEU A 25 26.15 -24.79 0.75
N ASP A 26 25.31 -25.67 0.23
CA ASP A 26 25.61 -26.54 -0.93
C ASP A 26 26.94 -27.33 -0.73
N ALA A 27 27.17 -27.79 0.50
CA ALA A 27 28.42 -28.43 0.93
C ALA A 27 28.14 -29.57 1.95
N PRO A 28 27.48 -30.67 1.54
CA PRO A 28 27.09 -31.74 2.45
C PRO A 28 28.28 -32.51 3.02
N THR A 29 28.29 -32.75 4.34
CA THR A 29 29.33 -33.58 4.99
C THR A 29 29.00 -35.07 5.05
N VAL A 30 27.74 -35.45 4.80
CA VAL A 30 27.26 -36.84 4.82
C VAL A 30 26.45 -37.18 3.56
N PRO A 31 26.42 -38.46 3.11
CA PRO A 31 25.55 -38.89 2.02
C PRO A 31 24.06 -38.90 2.41
N ASP A 32 23.16 -38.71 1.44
CA ASP A 32 21.70 -38.71 1.62
C ASP A 32 21.17 -39.93 2.38
N ALA A 33 21.75 -41.11 2.13
CA ALA A 33 21.35 -42.34 2.80
C ALA A 33 21.55 -42.31 4.33
N GLU A 34 22.57 -41.58 4.81
CA GLU A 34 22.82 -41.43 6.24
C GLU A 34 21.85 -40.42 6.87
N TYR A 35 21.54 -39.33 6.17
CA TYR A 35 20.51 -38.38 6.58
C TYR A 35 19.15 -39.09 6.73
N ASP A 36 18.73 -39.85 5.72
CA ASP A 36 17.49 -40.61 5.71
C ASP A 36 17.42 -41.63 6.86
N ARG A 37 18.54 -42.28 7.18
CA ARG A 37 18.63 -43.23 8.30
C ARG A 37 18.36 -42.53 9.63
N LEU A 38 18.99 -41.37 9.87
CA LEU A 38 18.80 -40.58 11.09
C LEU A 38 17.38 -39.99 11.16
N PHE A 39 16.84 -39.56 10.02
CA PHE A 39 15.48 -39.03 9.92
C PHE A 39 14.44 -40.10 10.29
N ARG A 40 14.54 -41.30 9.73
CA ARG A 40 13.65 -42.44 10.06
C ARG A 40 13.78 -42.83 11.54
N ALA A 41 14.98 -42.73 12.11
CA ALA A 41 15.19 -43.00 13.53
C ALA A 41 14.48 -41.97 14.43
N LEU A 42 14.57 -40.68 14.10
CA LEU A 42 13.84 -39.62 14.82
C LEU A 42 12.32 -39.78 14.66
N GLN A 43 11.85 -40.08 13.45
CA GLN A 43 10.44 -40.28 13.16
C GLN A 43 9.87 -41.46 13.96
N ALA A 44 10.57 -42.60 13.99
CA ALA A 44 10.15 -43.75 14.79
C ALA A 44 10.11 -43.43 16.30
N LEU A 45 11.06 -42.64 16.78
CA LEU A 45 11.14 -42.20 18.18
C LEU A 45 9.96 -41.30 18.56
N GLU A 46 9.64 -40.30 17.73
CA GLU A 46 8.50 -39.39 17.95
C GLU A 46 7.15 -40.06 17.76
N MET A 47 7.04 -41.07 16.88
CA MET A 47 5.83 -41.88 16.75
C MET A 47 5.59 -42.75 17.99
N ALA A 48 6.65 -43.30 18.59
CA ALA A 48 6.57 -44.09 19.82
C ALA A 48 6.33 -43.21 21.06
N HIS A 49 6.81 -41.98 21.05
CA HIS A 49 6.76 -41.02 22.14
C HIS A 49 6.30 -39.64 21.65
N PRO A 50 4.98 -39.44 21.45
CA PRO A 50 4.43 -38.18 20.95
C PRO A 50 4.80 -36.96 21.81
N GLU A 51 5.04 -37.14 23.10
CA GLU A 51 5.50 -36.11 24.03
C GLU A 51 6.89 -35.54 23.69
N LEU A 52 7.69 -36.26 22.89
CA LEU A 52 8.99 -35.79 22.45
C LEU A 52 8.87 -34.86 21.24
N ALA A 53 7.78 -34.89 20.47
CA ALA A 53 7.63 -34.09 19.27
C ALA A 53 7.61 -32.58 19.59
N THR A 54 8.56 -31.84 19.02
CA THR A 54 8.71 -30.39 19.22
C THR A 54 8.49 -29.62 17.92
N LEU A 55 8.11 -28.35 18.02
CA LEU A 55 7.82 -27.50 16.86
C LEU A 55 9.00 -27.29 15.91
N ASP A 56 10.23 -27.54 16.36
CA ASP A 56 11.43 -27.49 15.55
C ASP A 56 11.81 -28.83 14.90
N SER A 57 11.07 -29.92 15.14
CA SER A 57 11.47 -31.23 14.63
C SER A 57 11.50 -31.28 13.10
N PRO A 58 12.57 -31.81 12.48
CA PRO A 58 12.65 -32.03 11.03
C PRO A 58 11.50 -32.87 10.46
N THR A 59 10.87 -33.73 11.26
CA THR A 59 9.75 -34.58 10.84
C THR A 59 8.51 -33.76 10.45
N LEU A 60 8.37 -32.53 10.96
CA LEU A 60 7.30 -31.59 10.62
C LEU A 60 7.45 -30.99 9.21
N ARG A 61 8.53 -31.29 8.49
CA ARG A 61 8.69 -30.88 7.09
C ARG A 61 7.92 -31.77 6.11
N VAL A 62 7.54 -32.97 6.52
CA VAL A 62 6.68 -33.85 5.73
C VAL A 62 5.25 -33.32 5.89
N GLY A 63 4.63 -32.93 4.77
CA GLY A 63 3.34 -32.21 4.76
C GLY A 63 2.32 -32.72 5.79
N GLY A 64 1.66 -31.79 6.47
CA GLY A 64 0.59 -32.06 7.43
C GLY A 64 -0.75 -32.38 6.78
N GLN A 65 -1.81 -32.50 7.60
CA GLN A 65 -3.17 -32.59 7.06
C GLN A 65 -3.54 -31.30 6.31
N PRO A 66 -4.28 -31.40 5.20
CA PRO A 66 -4.76 -30.23 4.48
C PRO A 66 -5.53 -29.28 5.39
N LEU A 67 -5.21 -27.99 5.27
CA LEU A 67 -5.90 -26.93 6.01
C LEU A 67 -7.29 -26.67 5.40
N PRO A 68 -8.32 -26.40 6.21
CA PRO A 68 -9.63 -26.00 5.69
C PRO A 68 -9.61 -24.59 5.09
N GLN A 69 -8.81 -23.68 5.67
CA GLN A 69 -8.62 -22.30 5.25
C GLN A 69 -7.33 -21.74 5.87
N PHE A 70 -6.88 -20.58 5.39
CA PHE A 70 -5.79 -19.82 6.01
C PHE A 70 -6.35 -18.80 7.00
N GLU A 71 -5.74 -18.72 8.18
CA GLU A 71 -6.12 -17.75 9.20
C GLU A 71 -5.43 -16.40 8.96
N PRO A 72 -6.12 -15.27 9.19
CA PRO A 72 -5.51 -13.94 9.09
C PRO A 72 -4.53 -13.68 10.23
N VAL A 73 -3.38 -13.09 9.92
CA VAL A 73 -2.34 -12.75 10.90
C VAL A 73 -2.05 -11.25 10.83
N ILE A 74 -2.19 -10.55 11.95
CA ILE A 74 -1.85 -9.13 12.06
C ILE A 74 -0.34 -9.02 12.31
N HIS A 75 0.36 -8.32 11.43
CA HIS A 75 1.79 -8.03 11.58
C HIS A 75 2.01 -7.01 12.69
N THR A 76 2.83 -7.35 13.70
CA THR A 76 3.16 -6.42 14.80
C THR A 76 3.87 -5.17 14.29
N VAL A 77 4.74 -5.33 13.30
CA VAL A 77 5.32 -4.23 12.52
C VAL A 77 4.81 -4.36 11.09
N ALA A 78 4.24 -3.31 10.50
CA ALA A 78 3.71 -3.41 9.14
C ALA A 78 4.77 -3.83 8.10
N MET A 79 4.38 -4.67 7.15
CA MET A 79 5.16 -5.02 5.96
C MET A 79 4.85 -4.04 4.82
N LEU A 80 5.66 -2.98 4.72
CA LEU A 80 5.44 -1.91 3.77
C LEU A 80 5.99 -2.23 2.37
N SER A 81 5.53 -1.47 1.36
CA SER A 81 6.12 -1.50 0.03
C SER A 81 7.39 -0.63 0.00
N ILE A 82 8.22 -0.81 -1.01
CA ILE A 82 9.37 0.06 -1.28
C ILE A 82 9.00 0.99 -2.44
N ARG A 83 9.46 2.24 -2.38
CA ARG A 83 9.31 3.21 -3.48
C ARG A 83 9.99 2.66 -4.73
N THR A 84 9.34 2.74 -5.89
CA THR A 84 9.98 2.39 -7.16
C THR A 84 10.61 3.63 -7.79
N GLU A 85 11.88 3.53 -8.17
CA GLU A 85 12.53 4.49 -9.06
C GLU A 85 12.30 4.04 -10.51
N THR A 86 11.68 4.92 -11.29
CA THR A 86 11.24 4.64 -12.66
C THR A 86 12.26 5.09 -13.69
N ASP A 87 13.15 6.02 -13.32
CA ASP A 87 14.31 6.32 -14.13
C ASP A 87 15.31 5.17 -14.01
N VAL A 88 15.39 4.35 -15.06
CA VAL A 88 16.26 3.15 -15.14
C VAL A 88 17.71 3.49 -15.47
N THR A 89 18.04 4.78 -15.59
CA THR A 89 19.39 5.25 -15.91
C THR A 89 20.17 5.57 -14.62
N PRO A 90 21.49 5.83 -14.71
CA PRO A 90 22.28 6.29 -13.56
C PRO A 90 21.70 7.50 -12.83
N ALA A 91 20.89 8.33 -13.52
CA ALA A 91 20.26 9.49 -12.91
C ALA A 91 19.25 9.13 -11.80
N GLY A 92 18.56 7.98 -11.90
CA GLY A 92 17.67 7.50 -10.85
C GLY A 92 18.39 7.24 -9.52
N ALA A 93 19.56 6.60 -9.59
CA ALA A 93 20.41 6.36 -8.42
C ALA A 93 20.94 7.66 -7.78
N LEU A 94 21.35 8.63 -8.61
CA LEU A 94 21.81 9.95 -8.15
C LEU A 94 20.67 10.76 -7.52
N ALA A 95 19.46 10.69 -8.08
CA ALA A 95 18.29 11.37 -7.56
C ALA A 95 17.88 10.82 -6.19
N PHE A 96 17.99 9.51 -5.97
CA PHE A 96 17.74 8.90 -4.68
C PHE A 96 18.74 9.39 -3.61
N ASP A 97 20.05 9.35 -3.89
CA ASP A 97 21.10 9.87 -2.97
C ASP A 97 20.84 11.35 -2.63
N ALA A 98 20.54 12.18 -3.63
CA ALA A 98 20.20 13.58 -3.42
C ALA A 98 18.95 13.77 -2.53
N SER A 99 17.92 12.94 -2.71
CA SER A 99 16.72 12.97 -1.87
C SER A 99 17.02 12.63 -0.42
N VAL A 100 17.80 11.57 -0.16
CA VAL A 100 18.17 11.15 1.20
C VAL A 100 19.00 12.22 1.89
N ARG A 101 20.00 12.80 1.21
CA ARG A 101 20.82 13.89 1.76
C ARG A 101 19.99 15.12 2.12
N LYS A 102 19.03 15.47 1.27
CA LYS A 102 18.11 16.59 1.51
C LYS A 102 17.23 16.34 2.73
N GLU A 103 16.70 15.12 2.88
CA GLU A 103 15.87 14.77 4.05
C GLU A 103 16.67 14.76 5.36
N LEU A 104 17.97 14.44 5.31
CA LEU A 104 18.89 14.52 6.45
C LEU A 104 19.49 15.93 6.66
N ASP A 105 19.10 16.93 5.87
CA ASP A 105 19.64 18.31 5.89
C ASP A 105 21.18 18.34 5.81
N LEU A 106 21.76 17.44 5.02
CA LEU A 106 23.22 17.33 4.87
C LEU A 106 23.74 18.39 3.89
N PRO A 107 24.77 19.16 4.25
CA PRO A 107 25.42 20.08 3.32
C PRO A 107 26.14 19.31 2.20
N LEU A 108 26.35 19.95 1.06
CA LEU A 108 27.06 19.36 -0.09
C LEU A 108 28.48 18.88 0.24
N SER A 109 29.10 19.42 1.31
CA SER A 109 30.43 19.04 1.81
C SER A 109 30.41 17.89 2.81
N ALA A 110 29.24 17.35 3.17
CA ALA A 110 29.14 16.20 4.07
C ALA A 110 29.75 14.93 3.46
N ALA A 111 30.15 14.00 4.31
CA ALA A 111 30.60 12.68 3.88
C ALA A 111 29.52 11.97 3.04
N LEU A 112 29.96 11.10 2.13
CA LEU A 112 29.06 10.27 1.35
C LEU A 112 28.27 9.34 2.28
N ILE A 113 27.01 9.09 1.92
CA ILE A 113 26.16 8.15 2.64
C ILE A 113 26.52 6.73 2.19
N GLU A 114 26.61 5.82 3.15
CA GLU A 114 26.75 4.39 2.88
C GLU A 114 25.39 3.75 2.61
N TYR A 115 25.32 2.95 1.55
CA TYR A 115 24.13 2.20 1.16
C TYR A 115 24.43 0.70 1.12
N ALA A 116 23.53 -0.11 1.65
CA ALA A 116 23.50 -1.54 1.39
C ALA A 116 22.63 -1.77 0.13
N ALA A 117 23.23 -2.34 -0.90
CA ALA A 117 22.53 -2.69 -2.13
C ALA A 117 22.36 -4.21 -2.25
N GLU A 118 21.16 -4.62 -2.64
CA GLU A 118 20.73 -6.01 -2.74
C GLU A 118 19.96 -6.23 -4.04
N LEU A 119 19.86 -7.48 -4.49
CA LEU A 119 18.99 -7.84 -5.62
C LEU A 119 17.52 -7.69 -5.25
N LYS A 120 16.70 -7.25 -6.20
CA LYS A 120 15.24 -7.23 -6.04
C LYS A 120 14.64 -8.52 -6.58
N PHE A 121 14.46 -9.50 -5.70
CA PHE A 121 13.91 -10.81 -6.05
C PHE A 121 12.46 -10.70 -6.56
N ASP A 122 12.14 -11.47 -7.60
CA ASP A 122 10.80 -11.59 -8.13
C ASP A 122 10.06 -12.79 -7.50
N GLY A 123 9.49 -12.59 -6.32
CA GLY A 123 8.84 -13.66 -5.55
C GLY A 123 7.62 -13.21 -4.75
N LEU A 124 7.45 -13.86 -3.59
CA LEU A 124 6.46 -13.53 -2.58
C LEU A 124 7.14 -13.20 -1.24
N ALA A 125 6.92 -11.97 -0.76
CA ALA A 125 7.36 -11.54 0.56
C ALA A 125 6.71 -12.37 1.69
N ILE A 126 7.54 -12.86 2.60
CA ILE A 126 7.14 -13.64 3.78
C ILE A 126 7.76 -13.05 5.05
N SER A 127 7.00 -13.08 6.14
CA SER A 127 7.48 -12.81 7.50
C SER A 127 7.56 -14.11 8.29
N LEU A 128 8.68 -14.34 8.96
CA LEU A 128 8.97 -15.55 9.76
C LEU A 128 9.21 -15.14 11.21
N ARG A 129 8.30 -15.54 12.12
CA ARG A 129 8.41 -15.26 13.55
C ARG A 129 9.04 -16.45 14.27
N TYR A 130 10.14 -16.16 14.97
CA TYR A 130 10.84 -17.08 15.84
C TYR A 130 10.68 -16.64 17.29
N GLU A 131 10.41 -17.59 18.18
CA GLU A 131 10.38 -17.38 19.63
C GLU A 131 11.38 -18.33 20.29
N ASN A 132 12.30 -17.79 21.08
CA ASN A 132 13.41 -18.52 21.69
C ASN A 132 14.18 -19.40 20.66
N GLY A 133 14.32 -18.86 19.44
CA GLY A 133 15.00 -19.53 18.33
C GLY A 133 14.22 -20.62 17.60
N VAL A 134 12.92 -20.84 17.86
CA VAL A 134 12.09 -21.82 17.13
C VAL A 134 11.07 -21.11 16.25
N LEU A 135 10.89 -21.58 15.01
CA LEU A 135 9.89 -21.04 14.08
C LEU A 135 8.47 -21.34 14.59
N VAL A 136 7.75 -20.31 15.01
CA VAL A 136 6.38 -20.44 15.54
C VAL A 136 5.30 -20.05 14.53
N GLN A 137 5.57 -19.07 13.67
CA GLN A 137 4.60 -18.57 12.71
C GLN A 137 5.27 -18.04 11.45
N ALA A 138 4.66 -18.24 10.29
CA ALA A 138 5.02 -17.58 9.04
C ALA A 138 3.77 -16.97 8.38
N ALA A 139 3.88 -15.72 7.95
CA ALA A 139 2.75 -14.98 7.39
C ALA A 139 3.11 -14.30 6.05
N THR A 140 2.17 -14.35 5.10
CA THR A 140 2.29 -13.58 3.85
C THR A 140 2.16 -12.08 4.11
N ARG A 141 2.61 -11.23 3.17
CA ARG A 141 2.43 -9.77 3.31
C ARG A 141 0.97 -9.33 3.41
N GLY A 142 0.08 -9.97 2.65
CA GLY A 142 -1.31 -9.53 2.50
C GLY A 142 -1.43 -8.06 2.08
N ASP A 143 -2.15 -7.25 2.85
CA ASP A 143 -2.31 -5.81 2.60
C ASP A 143 -1.19 -4.94 3.20
N GLY A 144 -0.26 -5.54 3.95
CA GLY A 144 0.83 -4.92 4.67
C GLY A 144 0.62 -4.87 6.19
N ALA A 145 -0.64 -4.83 6.65
CA ALA A 145 -0.99 -4.90 8.07
C ALA A 145 -1.46 -6.31 8.47
N THR A 146 -2.21 -6.97 7.60
CA THR A 146 -2.74 -8.32 7.82
C THR A 146 -2.34 -9.26 6.68
N GLY A 147 -1.65 -10.34 7.04
CA GLY A 147 -1.24 -11.45 6.19
C GLY A 147 -2.11 -12.70 6.34
N GLU A 148 -1.71 -13.77 5.68
CA GLU A 148 -2.27 -15.13 5.84
C GLU A 148 -1.24 -16.03 6.54
N ASP A 149 -1.65 -16.83 7.53
CA ASP A 149 -0.80 -17.83 8.16
C ASP A 149 -0.50 -18.97 7.18
N VAL A 150 0.76 -19.08 6.76
CA VAL A 150 1.24 -20.10 5.82
C VAL A 150 2.33 -20.96 6.45
N THR A 151 2.34 -21.06 7.78
CA THR A 151 3.39 -21.73 8.57
C THR A 151 3.67 -23.15 8.10
N GLN A 152 2.64 -23.94 7.80
CA GLN A 152 2.81 -25.32 7.34
C GLN A 152 3.54 -25.41 6.00
N ASN A 153 3.19 -24.54 5.04
CA ASN A 153 3.81 -24.54 3.72
C ASN A 153 5.25 -24.05 3.79
N ILE A 154 5.52 -23.03 4.60
CA ILE A 154 6.87 -22.48 4.79
C ILE A 154 7.81 -23.50 5.45
N ARG A 155 7.31 -24.35 6.36
CA ARG A 155 8.11 -25.44 6.96
C ARG A 155 8.65 -26.43 5.93
N THR A 156 7.98 -26.59 4.79
CA THR A 156 8.42 -27.49 3.70
C THR A 156 9.66 -26.95 2.96
N ILE A 157 9.95 -25.65 3.07
CA ILE A 157 11.11 -25.02 2.43
C ILE A 157 12.36 -25.36 3.24
N ALA A 158 13.18 -26.27 2.71
CA ALA A 158 14.30 -26.85 3.44
C ALA A 158 15.38 -25.81 3.85
N GLN A 159 15.52 -24.74 3.08
CA GLN A 159 16.44 -23.62 3.36
C GLN A 159 16.05 -22.80 4.60
N ILE A 160 14.78 -22.85 5.02
CA ILE A 160 14.32 -22.09 6.18
C ILE A 160 14.62 -22.89 7.46
N PRO A 161 15.41 -22.34 8.40
CA PRO A 161 15.72 -23.03 9.64
C PRO A 161 14.46 -23.14 10.50
N LEU A 162 14.13 -24.35 10.97
CA LEU A 162 13.07 -24.53 11.98
C LEU A 162 13.56 -24.11 13.38
N ARG A 163 14.88 -24.20 13.60
CA ARG A 163 15.58 -23.72 14.79
C ARG A 163 16.79 -22.88 14.38
N LEU A 164 16.92 -21.70 14.97
CA LEU A 164 18.06 -20.81 14.77
C LEU A 164 19.34 -21.37 15.39
N ARG A 165 20.47 -21.01 14.80
CA ARG A 165 21.81 -21.34 15.28
C ARG A 165 22.40 -20.17 16.05
N GLY A 166 23.23 -20.43 17.04
CA GLY A 166 23.98 -19.39 17.77
C GLY A 166 23.94 -19.56 19.28
N GLU A 167 24.86 -18.88 19.96
CA GLU A 167 24.99 -18.91 21.42
C GLU A 167 23.95 -18.01 22.12
N ILE A 168 23.60 -16.88 21.48
CA ILE A 168 22.62 -15.92 21.98
C ILE A 168 21.39 -15.98 21.07
N LEU A 169 20.35 -16.64 21.54
CA LEU A 169 19.07 -16.70 20.83
C LEU A 169 18.18 -15.51 21.22
N PRO A 170 17.56 -14.83 20.23
CA PRO A 170 16.54 -13.81 20.49
C PRO A 170 15.38 -14.40 21.30
N GLY A 171 14.79 -13.60 22.18
CA GLY A 171 13.49 -13.92 22.77
C GLY A 171 12.42 -13.96 21.69
N VAL A 172 12.38 -12.92 20.85
CA VAL A 172 11.55 -12.84 19.64
C VAL A 172 12.40 -12.33 18.48
N LEU A 173 12.30 -12.98 17.32
CA LEU A 173 12.92 -12.51 16.08
C LEU A 173 11.96 -12.71 14.91
N GLU A 174 11.56 -11.63 14.27
CA GLU A 174 10.85 -11.65 13.00
C GLU A 174 11.84 -11.40 11.85
N VAL A 175 11.99 -12.38 10.98
CA VAL A 175 12.84 -12.31 9.78
C VAL A 175 11.96 -12.14 8.55
N ARG A 176 12.30 -11.17 7.71
CA ARG A 176 11.61 -10.89 6.45
C ARG A 176 12.48 -11.31 5.28
N GLY A 177 11.84 -11.94 4.30
CA GLY A 177 12.51 -12.41 3.11
C GLY A 177 11.56 -12.65 1.96
N GLU A 178 12.12 -13.14 0.86
CA GLU A 178 11.37 -13.47 -0.35
C GLU A 178 11.40 -14.98 -0.58
N VAL A 179 10.22 -15.58 -0.75
CA VAL A 179 10.10 -16.94 -1.28
C VAL A 179 10.06 -16.85 -2.80
N TYR A 180 10.92 -17.61 -3.47
CA TYR A 180 11.03 -17.63 -4.92
C TYR A 180 11.23 -19.05 -5.44
N MET A 181 11.25 -19.21 -6.76
CA MET A 181 11.55 -20.48 -7.42
C MET A 181 12.71 -20.26 -8.39
N ARG A 182 13.73 -21.11 -8.33
CA ARG A 182 14.85 -21.05 -9.27
C ARG A 182 14.38 -21.45 -10.67
N ARG A 183 15.04 -20.91 -11.70
CA ARG A 183 14.64 -21.06 -13.11
C ARG A 183 14.78 -22.51 -13.57
N ASP A 184 15.88 -23.17 -13.23
CA ASP A 184 16.10 -24.59 -13.50
C ASP A 184 15.08 -25.50 -12.78
N ASP A 185 14.75 -25.16 -11.54
CA ASP A 185 13.71 -25.86 -10.77
C ASP A 185 12.31 -25.69 -11.39
N PHE A 186 12.00 -24.50 -11.91
CA PHE A 186 10.77 -24.19 -12.65
C PHE A 186 10.69 -24.95 -13.99
N ASP A 187 11.80 -24.99 -14.74
CA ASP A 187 11.86 -25.68 -16.03
C ASP A 187 11.62 -27.18 -15.84
N ARG A 188 12.31 -27.81 -14.87
CA ARG A 188 12.07 -29.23 -14.51
C ARG A 188 10.64 -29.49 -14.03
N LEU A 189 10.04 -28.54 -13.31
CA LEU A 189 8.64 -28.67 -12.88
C LEU A 189 7.71 -28.70 -14.10
N ASN A 190 7.92 -27.80 -15.06
CA ASN A 190 7.15 -27.76 -16.30
C ASN A 190 7.37 -28.98 -17.20
N GLU A 191 8.59 -29.51 -17.28
CA GLU A 191 8.87 -30.78 -17.97
C GLU A 191 8.08 -31.94 -17.38
N ARG A 192 7.99 -32.02 -16.04
CA ARG A 192 7.17 -33.04 -15.35
C ARG A 192 5.68 -32.85 -15.65
N GLN A 193 5.17 -31.61 -15.65
CA GLN A 193 3.77 -31.33 -16.00
C GLN A 193 3.47 -31.75 -17.44
N LEU A 194 4.34 -31.41 -18.39
CA LEU A 194 4.19 -31.77 -19.79
C LEU A 194 4.20 -33.30 -19.99
N ALA A 195 5.11 -33.99 -19.31
CA ALA A 195 5.17 -35.46 -19.33
C ALA A 195 3.92 -36.12 -18.73
N ALA A 196 3.28 -35.48 -17.74
CA ALA A 196 2.03 -35.92 -17.14
C ALA A 196 0.78 -35.54 -17.97
N GLY A 197 0.92 -34.72 -19.02
CA GLY A 197 -0.20 -34.19 -19.82
C GLY A 197 -0.96 -33.05 -19.14
N ASP A 198 -0.41 -32.48 -18.07
CA ASP A 198 -1.00 -31.37 -17.33
C ASP A 198 -0.63 -30.02 -17.95
N LYS A 199 -1.39 -28.98 -17.58
CA LYS A 199 -1.09 -27.60 -17.98
C LYS A 199 0.22 -27.13 -17.33
N THR A 200 1.08 -26.51 -18.13
CA THR A 200 2.33 -25.88 -17.66
C THR A 200 2.06 -24.58 -16.92
N PHE A 201 3.00 -24.21 -16.06
CA PHE A 201 3.01 -22.96 -15.33
C PHE A 201 3.62 -21.83 -16.17
N VAL A 202 3.17 -20.60 -15.91
CA VAL A 202 3.48 -19.44 -16.77
C VAL A 202 4.80 -18.75 -16.39
N ASN A 203 5.04 -18.51 -15.10
CA ASN A 203 6.29 -17.90 -14.62
C ASN A 203 6.63 -18.34 -13.18
N PRO A 204 7.91 -18.25 -12.78
CA PRO A 204 8.37 -18.67 -11.45
C PRO A 204 7.67 -17.95 -10.30
N ARG A 205 7.46 -16.62 -10.40
CA ARG A 205 6.85 -15.79 -9.35
C ARG A 205 5.44 -16.26 -8.98
N ASN A 206 4.56 -16.41 -9.96
CA ASN A 206 3.18 -16.82 -9.76
C ASN A 206 3.11 -18.27 -9.27
N THR A 207 3.99 -19.13 -9.76
CA THR A 207 4.09 -20.52 -9.28
C THR A 207 4.51 -20.58 -7.82
N ALA A 208 5.51 -19.78 -7.41
CA ALA A 208 5.96 -19.69 -6.03
C ALA A 208 4.84 -19.16 -5.11
N ALA A 209 4.20 -18.05 -5.49
CA ALA A 209 3.08 -17.48 -4.73
C ALA A 209 1.89 -18.46 -4.62
N GLY A 210 1.58 -19.15 -5.72
CA GLY A 210 0.55 -20.18 -5.74
C GLY A 210 0.89 -21.42 -4.92
N ALA A 211 2.18 -21.78 -4.80
CA ALA A 211 2.65 -22.89 -3.98
C ALA A 211 2.55 -22.59 -2.48
N VAL A 212 2.96 -21.38 -2.06
CA VAL A 212 2.87 -20.94 -0.67
C VAL A 212 1.42 -20.87 -0.18
N ARG A 213 0.45 -20.69 -1.09
CA ARG A 213 -0.99 -20.60 -0.80
C ARG A 213 -1.77 -21.88 -1.12
N GLN A 214 -1.13 -23.04 -1.09
CA GLN A 214 -1.83 -24.34 -1.18
C GLN A 214 -2.39 -24.75 0.19
N LEU A 215 -3.67 -25.11 0.25
CA LEU A 215 -4.27 -25.63 1.47
C LEU A 215 -3.68 -26.99 1.87
N ASP A 216 -3.26 -27.78 0.88
CA ASP A 216 -2.53 -29.03 1.10
C ASP A 216 -1.00 -28.77 1.08
N PRO A 217 -0.32 -28.88 2.24
CA PRO A 217 1.12 -28.67 2.31
C PRO A 217 1.92 -29.72 1.55
N ALA A 218 1.37 -30.89 1.23
CA ALA A 218 2.04 -31.88 0.38
C ALA A 218 2.21 -31.37 -1.06
N ILE A 219 1.25 -30.58 -1.57
CA ILE A 219 1.35 -29.93 -2.89
C ILE A 219 2.42 -28.83 -2.86
N ALA A 220 2.49 -28.07 -1.76
CA ALA A 220 3.54 -27.07 -1.55
C ALA A 220 4.94 -27.74 -1.50
N ALA A 221 5.08 -28.84 -0.75
CA ALA A 221 6.33 -29.58 -0.61
C ALA A 221 6.83 -30.21 -1.93
N ALA A 222 5.91 -30.60 -2.82
CA ALA A 222 6.26 -31.12 -4.14
C ALA A 222 6.85 -30.07 -5.08
N ARG A 223 6.70 -28.78 -4.76
CA ARG A 223 7.20 -27.66 -5.56
C ARG A 223 8.51 -27.14 -4.97
N PRO A 224 9.60 -27.09 -5.75
CA PRO A 224 10.91 -26.64 -5.27
C PRO A 224 10.91 -25.13 -5.02
N LEU A 225 10.67 -24.73 -3.78
CA LEU A 225 10.74 -23.34 -3.33
C LEU A 225 12.09 -23.04 -2.68
N SER A 226 12.54 -21.80 -2.84
CA SER A 226 13.76 -21.25 -2.24
C SER A 226 13.43 -19.97 -1.48
N PHE A 227 14.35 -19.53 -0.61
CA PHE A 227 14.16 -18.37 0.24
C PHE A 227 15.45 -17.54 0.34
N PHE A 228 15.32 -16.22 0.43
CA PHE A 228 16.39 -15.32 0.87
C PHE A 228 15.88 -14.35 1.92
N ALA A 229 16.62 -14.19 3.02
CA ALA A 229 16.35 -13.16 4.02
C ALA A 229 16.91 -11.80 3.56
N TYR A 230 16.18 -10.72 3.81
CA TYR A 230 16.58 -9.35 3.44
C TYR A 230 16.31 -8.29 4.51
N GLY A 231 15.69 -8.64 5.64
CA GLY A 231 15.32 -7.65 6.65
C GLY A 231 14.71 -8.24 7.91
N LEU A 232 14.34 -7.33 8.82
CA LEU A 232 13.81 -7.64 10.14
C LEU A 232 12.42 -7.02 10.34
N GLY A 233 11.62 -7.64 11.21
CA GLY A 233 10.43 -7.05 11.81
C GLY A 233 10.65 -6.79 13.30
N VAL A 234 9.80 -7.38 14.16
CA VAL A 234 9.99 -7.34 15.62
C VAL A 234 11.27 -8.06 16.04
N VAL A 235 12.02 -7.47 16.98
CA VAL A 235 13.20 -8.07 17.59
C VAL A 235 13.20 -7.77 19.08
N GLU A 236 13.28 -8.81 19.91
CA GLU A 236 13.35 -8.71 21.37
C GLU A 236 14.46 -9.61 21.92
N GLY A 237 15.26 -9.07 22.84
CA GLY A 237 16.33 -9.84 23.48
C GLY A 237 17.51 -10.20 22.57
N TRP A 238 17.72 -9.47 21.46
CA TRP A 238 18.85 -9.66 20.56
C TRP A 238 19.55 -8.31 20.25
N PRO A 239 20.88 -8.21 20.45
CA PRO A 239 21.62 -6.99 20.14
C PRO A 239 21.67 -6.80 18.62
N GLN A 240 20.91 -5.81 18.13
CA GLN A 240 20.86 -5.52 16.71
C GLN A 240 22.15 -4.84 16.24
N PRO A 241 22.77 -5.30 15.13
CA PRO A 241 23.91 -4.62 14.52
C PRO A 241 23.60 -3.17 14.12
N GLU A 242 24.63 -2.32 14.09
CA GLU A 242 24.48 -0.89 13.76
C GLU A 242 24.21 -0.64 12.26
N THR A 243 24.51 -1.62 11.40
CA THR A 243 24.37 -1.53 9.95
C THR A 243 23.51 -2.65 9.39
N HIS A 244 22.79 -2.35 8.31
CA HIS A 244 21.95 -3.31 7.60
C HIS A 244 22.76 -4.44 6.98
N SER A 245 23.96 -4.16 6.44
CA SER A 245 24.85 -5.24 5.96
C SER A 245 25.23 -6.20 7.10
N ALA A 246 25.54 -5.70 8.29
CA ALA A 246 25.87 -6.55 9.44
C ALA A 246 24.65 -7.33 9.95
N VAL A 247 23.44 -6.79 9.81
CA VAL A 247 22.19 -7.54 10.05
C VAL A 247 22.11 -8.75 9.11
N LEU A 248 22.38 -8.57 7.82
CA LEU A 248 22.37 -9.65 6.84
C LEU A 248 23.44 -10.71 7.15
N ASP A 249 24.64 -10.29 7.54
CA ASP A 249 25.71 -11.21 7.97
C ASP A 249 25.31 -11.98 9.24
N ALA A 250 24.66 -11.31 10.19
CA ALA A 250 24.16 -11.95 11.40
C ALA A 250 23.04 -12.96 11.11
N LEU A 251 22.12 -12.64 10.19
CA LEU A 251 21.08 -13.58 9.73
C LEU A 251 21.70 -14.82 9.06
N ALA A 252 22.75 -14.64 8.25
CA ALA A 252 23.49 -15.76 7.69
C ALA A 252 24.11 -16.64 8.80
N GLY A 253 24.68 -16.02 9.84
CA GLY A 253 25.20 -16.73 11.03
C GLY A 253 24.14 -17.50 11.82
N LEU A 254 22.88 -17.02 11.84
CA LEU A 254 21.74 -17.71 12.45
C LEU A 254 21.23 -18.90 11.61
N GLY A 255 21.73 -19.08 10.39
CA GLY A 255 21.41 -20.18 9.48
C GLY A 255 20.44 -19.85 8.35
N PHE A 256 20.19 -18.57 8.07
CA PHE A 256 19.36 -18.17 6.94
C PHE A 256 20.18 -18.08 5.64
N PRO A 257 19.58 -18.45 4.49
CA PRO A 257 20.15 -18.11 3.20
C PRO A 257 20.08 -16.59 2.99
N VAL A 258 21.22 -15.98 2.68
CA VAL A 258 21.30 -14.56 2.32
C VAL A 258 22.10 -14.44 1.04
N CYS A 259 21.58 -13.70 0.06
CA CYS A 259 22.18 -13.60 -1.26
C CYS A 259 23.58 -12.98 -1.19
N VAL A 260 24.52 -13.60 -1.92
CA VAL A 260 25.92 -13.19 -1.99
C VAL A 260 26.12 -11.96 -2.87
N GLU A 261 25.24 -11.74 -3.85
CA GLU A 261 25.23 -10.57 -4.73
C GLU A 261 24.67 -9.34 -4.01
N ARG A 262 25.42 -8.86 -3.02
CA ARG A 262 25.13 -7.66 -2.23
C ARG A 262 26.41 -6.85 -2.03
N ALA A 263 26.28 -5.53 -1.91
CA ALA A 263 27.43 -4.65 -1.72
C ALA A 263 27.11 -3.48 -0.78
N VAL A 264 28.13 -3.00 -0.07
CA VAL A 264 28.09 -1.69 0.61
C VAL A 264 28.73 -0.65 -0.30
N LEU A 265 27.97 0.38 -0.64
CA LEU A 265 28.28 1.35 -1.69
C LEU A 265 28.28 2.77 -1.12
N GLN A 266 29.01 3.68 -1.76
CA GLN A 266 29.19 5.06 -1.30
C GLN A 266 28.53 6.04 -2.28
N GLY A 267 27.49 6.75 -1.83
CA GLY A 267 26.78 7.76 -2.60
C GLY A 267 26.13 7.25 -3.90
N GLY A 268 25.52 8.16 -4.67
CA GLY A 268 24.77 7.80 -5.87
C GLY A 268 25.59 7.20 -7.02
N ALA A 269 26.89 7.51 -7.10
CA ALA A 269 27.78 6.92 -8.11
C ALA A 269 27.98 5.42 -7.90
N GLY A 270 28.26 4.99 -6.67
CA GLY A 270 28.39 3.56 -6.35
C GLY A 270 27.08 2.79 -6.59
N LEU A 271 25.94 3.42 -6.29
CA LEU A 271 24.62 2.83 -6.58
C LEU A 271 24.40 2.60 -8.09
N ALA A 272 24.80 3.55 -8.92
CA ALA A 272 24.68 3.44 -10.38
C ALA A 272 25.60 2.35 -10.96
N GLU A 273 26.84 2.25 -10.46
CA GLU A 273 27.79 1.20 -10.85
C GLU A 273 27.25 -0.20 -10.51
N PHE A 274 26.68 -0.37 -9.31
CA PHE A 274 26.08 -1.63 -8.92
C PHE A 274 24.85 -2.00 -9.78
N HIS A 275 24.00 -1.04 -10.12
CA HIS A 275 22.86 -1.29 -11.03
C HIS A 275 23.31 -1.74 -12.41
N ALA A 276 24.33 -1.09 -12.99
CA ALA A 276 24.91 -1.50 -14.26
C ALA A 276 25.51 -2.92 -14.18
N HIS A 277 26.30 -3.20 -13.14
CA HIS A 277 26.88 -4.52 -12.93
C HIS A 277 25.82 -5.63 -12.82
N VAL A 278 24.77 -5.41 -12.01
CA VAL A 278 23.69 -6.39 -11.84
C VAL A 278 22.90 -6.56 -13.14
N SER A 279 22.71 -5.49 -13.92
CA SER A 279 22.07 -5.58 -15.23
C SER A 279 22.82 -6.51 -16.19
N ASP A 280 24.16 -6.51 -16.15
CA ASP A 280 24.99 -7.35 -17.01
C ASP A 280 24.94 -8.83 -16.62
N ILE A 281 24.86 -9.15 -15.33
CA ILE A 281 24.79 -10.54 -14.84
C ILE A 281 23.35 -11.09 -14.77
N ARG A 282 22.33 -10.23 -14.96
CA ARG A 282 20.91 -10.53 -14.76
C ARG A 282 20.45 -11.83 -15.42
N ASP A 283 20.78 -12.01 -16.69
CA ASP A 283 20.30 -13.16 -17.47
C ASP A 283 20.98 -14.48 -17.06
N GLY A 284 22.16 -14.39 -16.44
CA GLY A 284 22.93 -15.53 -15.92
C GLY A 284 22.54 -15.98 -14.51
N LEU A 285 21.72 -15.21 -13.80
CA LEU A 285 21.26 -15.59 -12.46
C LEU A 285 20.27 -16.77 -12.52
N PRO A 286 20.29 -17.70 -11.55
CA PRO A 286 19.41 -18.86 -11.54
C PRO A 286 17.97 -18.53 -11.08
N PHE A 287 17.62 -17.26 -10.97
CA PHE A 287 16.31 -16.78 -10.52
C PHE A 287 16.01 -15.42 -11.14
N ASP A 288 14.73 -15.05 -11.16
CA ASP A 288 14.30 -13.79 -11.76
C ASP A 288 14.44 -12.62 -10.77
N ILE A 289 14.96 -11.50 -11.30
CA ILE A 289 15.04 -10.22 -10.60
C ILE A 289 14.47 -9.11 -11.49
N ASP A 290 13.81 -8.14 -10.86
CA ASP A 290 13.19 -6.99 -11.55
C ASP A 290 13.91 -5.66 -11.30
N GLY A 291 15.02 -5.69 -10.56
CA GLY A 291 15.84 -4.52 -10.25
C GLY A 291 16.84 -4.79 -9.14
N VAL A 292 17.31 -3.71 -8.54
CA VAL A 292 18.09 -3.70 -7.29
C VAL A 292 17.36 -2.87 -6.23
N VAL A 293 17.62 -3.17 -4.96
CA VAL A 293 17.11 -2.40 -3.83
C VAL A 293 18.28 -1.69 -3.16
N TYR A 294 18.16 -0.38 -3.01
CA TYR A 294 19.11 0.41 -2.22
C TYR A 294 18.49 0.70 -0.85
N LYS A 295 19.26 0.49 0.22
CA LYS A 295 18.88 0.81 1.59
C LYS A 295 19.99 1.64 2.22
N VAL A 296 19.67 2.70 2.95
CA VAL A 296 20.68 3.40 3.77
C VAL A 296 21.27 2.39 4.76
N ASN A 297 22.59 2.23 4.77
CA ASN A 297 23.23 1.13 5.52
C ASN A 297 23.12 1.33 7.04
N SER A 298 23.19 2.57 7.54
CA SER A 298 23.11 2.86 8.97
C SER A 298 21.69 2.69 9.52
N MET A 299 21.51 1.82 10.52
CA MET A 299 20.22 1.59 11.18
C MET A 299 19.74 2.84 11.94
N ALA A 300 20.66 3.67 12.43
CA ALA A 300 20.33 4.93 13.09
C ALA A 300 19.72 5.94 12.10
N LEU A 301 20.30 6.04 10.90
CA LEU A 301 19.78 6.93 9.85
C LEU A 301 18.44 6.43 9.29
N GLN A 302 18.23 5.12 9.17
CA GLN A 302 16.92 4.58 8.79
C GLN A 302 15.83 5.00 9.79
N LYS A 303 16.12 4.96 11.10
CA LYS A 303 15.19 5.41 12.15
C LYS A 303 14.92 6.92 12.10
N GLU A 304 15.92 7.73 11.76
CA GLU A 304 15.78 9.18 11.62
C GLU A 304 14.95 9.57 10.39
N LEU A 305 15.21 8.93 9.25
CA LEU A 305 14.45 9.13 8.01
C LEU A 305 13.01 8.65 8.15
N GLY A 306 12.79 7.51 8.82
CA GLY A 306 11.46 6.95 9.05
C GLY A 306 10.73 6.58 7.75
N PHE A 307 9.41 6.74 7.76
CA PHE A 307 8.52 6.26 6.71
C PHE A 307 7.64 7.39 6.15
N ARG A 308 7.18 7.21 4.92
CA ARG A 308 5.97 7.84 4.40
C ARG A 308 4.77 6.94 4.71
N THR A 309 3.58 7.31 4.25
CA THR A 309 2.35 6.55 4.49
C THR A 309 2.43 5.07 4.10
N ARG A 310 3.21 4.70 3.08
CA ARG A 310 3.28 3.34 2.52
C ARG A 310 4.67 2.81 2.19
N GLU A 311 5.70 3.63 2.35
CA GLU A 311 7.07 3.33 1.88
C GLU A 311 8.13 3.93 2.81
N PRO A 312 9.26 3.23 3.04
CA PRO A 312 10.40 3.78 3.77
C PRO A 312 11.05 4.91 2.96
N ARG A 313 11.50 5.97 3.65
CA ARG A 313 12.26 7.05 3.01
C ARG A 313 13.70 6.66 2.71
N TRP A 314 14.20 5.70 3.48
CA TRP A 314 15.58 5.22 3.47
C TRP A 314 15.83 4.07 2.49
N ALA A 315 14.84 3.64 1.70
CA ALA A 315 15.02 2.61 0.68
C ALA A 315 14.26 2.89 -0.62
N VAL A 316 14.83 2.42 -1.74
CA VAL A 316 14.23 2.50 -3.07
C VAL A 316 14.52 1.25 -3.88
N ALA A 317 13.55 0.84 -4.70
CA ALA A 317 13.68 -0.21 -5.70
C ALA A 317 13.99 0.44 -7.06
N HIS A 318 15.22 0.31 -7.52
CA HIS A 318 15.65 0.81 -8.82
C HIS A 318 15.53 -0.30 -9.86
N LYS A 319 14.49 -0.21 -10.69
CA LYS A 319 14.14 -1.27 -11.64
C LYS A 319 15.05 -1.28 -12.86
N PHE A 320 15.11 -2.43 -13.52
CA PHE A 320 15.71 -2.54 -14.86
C PHE A 320 14.72 -2.08 -15.93
N PRO A 321 15.21 -1.73 -17.14
CA PRO A 321 14.35 -1.54 -18.29
C PRO A 321 13.43 -2.75 -18.47
N ALA A 322 12.13 -2.48 -18.57
CA ALA A 322 11.15 -3.52 -18.85
C ALA A 322 11.44 -4.12 -20.23
N GLN A 323 11.28 -5.43 -20.37
CA GLN A 323 11.37 -6.08 -21.68
C GLN A 323 10.27 -5.51 -22.59
N GLU A 324 10.66 -5.08 -23.78
CA GLU A 324 9.75 -4.61 -24.81
C GLU A 324 9.62 -5.68 -25.90
N ALA A 325 8.41 -5.89 -26.41
CA ALA A 325 8.18 -6.71 -27.59
C ALA A 325 7.33 -5.97 -28.61
N LEU A 326 7.55 -6.28 -29.88
CA LEU A 326 6.72 -5.76 -30.96
C LEU A 326 5.48 -6.63 -31.15
N THR A 327 4.33 -6.01 -31.33
CA THR A 327 3.08 -6.68 -31.72
C THR A 327 2.19 -5.74 -32.55
N ILE A 328 1.06 -6.24 -33.03
CA ILE A 328 0.10 -5.49 -33.85
C ILE A 328 -1.11 -5.09 -33.00
N VAL A 329 -1.56 -3.85 -33.16
CA VAL A 329 -2.83 -3.37 -32.59
C VAL A 329 -3.99 -3.87 -33.46
N GLU A 330 -4.79 -4.80 -32.95
CA GLU A 330 -5.96 -5.34 -33.66
C GLU A 330 -7.19 -4.44 -33.54
N ALA A 331 -7.37 -3.82 -32.37
CA ALA A 331 -8.46 -2.89 -32.10
C ALA A 331 -8.08 -1.92 -30.97
N ILE A 332 -8.81 -0.81 -30.84
CA ILE A 332 -8.73 0.06 -29.66
C ILE A 332 -10.12 0.09 -29.03
N ASP A 333 -10.25 -0.64 -27.92
CA ASP A 333 -11.47 -0.71 -27.13
C ASP A 333 -11.53 0.47 -26.14
N VAL A 334 -12.73 0.84 -25.72
CA VAL A 334 -12.96 1.94 -24.78
C VAL A 334 -13.60 1.39 -23.51
N GLN A 335 -12.86 1.45 -22.40
CA GLN A 335 -13.33 1.00 -21.09
C GLN A 335 -13.84 2.18 -20.26
N VAL A 336 -14.91 1.94 -19.49
CA VAL A 336 -15.50 2.94 -18.59
C VAL A 336 -15.22 2.50 -17.15
N GLY A 337 -14.32 3.22 -16.48
CA GLY A 337 -13.95 2.94 -15.10
C GLY A 337 -14.98 3.44 -14.08
N ARG A 338 -14.72 3.13 -12.79
CA ARG A 338 -15.58 3.48 -11.64
C ARG A 338 -16.10 4.92 -11.63
N THR A 339 -15.21 5.89 -11.80
CA THR A 339 -15.54 7.31 -11.74
C THR A 339 -16.03 7.85 -13.10
N GLY A 340 -16.45 6.95 -14.00
CA GLY A 340 -16.78 7.26 -15.39
C GLY A 340 -15.58 7.49 -16.29
N ALA A 341 -14.34 7.36 -15.81
CA ALA A 341 -13.12 7.56 -16.62
C ALA A 341 -13.14 6.68 -17.88
N ILE A 342 -13.01 7.32 -19.03
CA ILE A 342 -13.05 6.66 -20.33
C ILE A 342 -11.63 6.43 -20.80
N THR A 343 -11.20 5.17 -20.72
CA THR A 343 -9.80 4.76 -20.95
C THR A 343 -9.69 3.97 -22.24
N PRO A 344 -8.89 4.43 -23.21
CA PRO A 344 -8.59 3.65 -24.40
C PRO A 344 -7.62 2.51 -24.08
N VAL A 345 -7.93 1.31 -24.56
CA VAL A 345 -7.13 0.09 -24.38
C VAL A 345 -6.89 -0.54 -25.74
N ALA A 346 -5.62 -0.71 -26.11
CA ALA A 346 -5.24 -1.40 -27.32
C ALA A 346 -5.41 -2.92 -27.12
N ARG A 347 -6.22 -3.54 -27.97
CA ARG A 347 -6.26 -5.00 -28.15
C ARG A 347 -5.13 -5.38 -29.09
N LEU A 348 -4.31 -6.31 -28.65
CA LEU A 348 -3.06 -6.67 -29.31
C LEU A 348 -3.14 -8.10 -29.82
N GLN A 349 -2.46 -8.36 -30.94
CA GLN A 349 -2.10 -9.72 -31.29
C GLN A 349 -1.28 -10.32 -30.13
N PRO A 350 -1.60 -11.55 -29.64
CA PRO A 350 -0.96 -12.11 -28.46
C PRO A 350 0.57 -12.12 -28.58
N VAL A 351 1.25 -11.48 -27.62
CA VAL A 351 2.72 -11.35 -27.60
C VAL A 351 3.27 -11.69 -26.22
N PHE A 352 4.40 -12.39 -26.16
CA PHE A 352 5.04 -12.73 -24.88
C PHE A 352 5.97 -11.60 -24.44
N VAL A 353 5.72 -10.99 -23.28
CA VAL A 353 6.48 -9.85 -22.75
C VAL A 353 6.68 -10.03 -21.25
N GLY A 354 7.93 -10.07 -20.78
CA GLY A 354 8.23 -10.15 -19.35
C GLY A 354 7.52 -11.32 -18.65
N GLY A 355 7.61 -12.52 -19.23
CA GLY A 355 7.11 -13.76 -18.61
C GLY A 355 5.60 -14.02 -18.71
N VAL A 356 4.84 -13.19 -19.43
CA VAL A 356 3.39 -13.40 -19.64
C VAL A 356 2.97 -13.08 -21.08
N THR A 357 1.93 -13.75 -21.57
CA THR A 357 1.28 -13.39 -22.82
C THR A 357 0.38 -12.18 -22.61
N VAL A 358 0.71 -11.07 -23.27
CA VAL A 358 -0.03 -9.83 -23.27
C VAL A 358 -0.95 -9.80 -24.50
N THR A 359 -2.25 -9.55 -24.25
CA THR A 359 -3.27 -9.38 -25.29
C THR A 359 -3.93 -8.01 -25.26
N ASN A 360 -3.68 -7.22 -24.21
CA ASN A 360 -4.21 -5.88 -24.05
C ASN A 360 -3.13 -4.96 -23.46
N ALA A 361 -3.07 -3.71 -23.91
CA ALA A 361 -2.20 -2.69 -23.34
C ALA A 361 -2.92 -1.35 -23.20
N THR A 362 -2.66 -0.64 -22.10
CA THR A 362 -3.27 0.68 -21.86
C THR A 362 -2.67 1.73 -22.81
N LEU A 363 -3.53 2.66 -23.26
CA LEU A 363 -3.14 3.90 -23.95
C LEU A 363 -3.27 5.13 -23.05
N HIS A 364 -3.55 4.92 -21.75
CA HIS A 364 -3.71 5.95 -20.70
C HIS A 364 -4.92 6.88 -20.90
N ASN A 365 -4.92 7.71 -21.93
CA ASN A 365 -5.99 8.66 -22.25
C ASN A 365 -5.92 9.07 -23.74
N GLU A 366 -6.89 9.88 -24.20
CA GLU A 366 -6.94 10.31 -25.60
C GLU A 366 -5.71 11.12 -26.01
N ASP A 367 -5.23 12.02 -25.16
CA ASP A 367 -4.11 12.90 -25.47
C ASP A 367 -2.82 12.08 -25.65
N GLU A 368 -2.61 11.06 -24.82
CA GLU A 368 -1.46 10.15 -24.92
C GLU A 368 -1.55 9.23 -26.14
N ALA A 369 -2.74 8.70 -26.44
CA ALA A 369 -2.98 7.93 -27.66
C ALA A 369 -2.69 8.76 -28.93
N ARG A 370 -3.08 10.05 -28.93
CA ARG A 370 -2.79 11.00 -30.01
C ARG A 370 -1.31 11.40 -30.06
N ARG A 371 -0.67 11.63 -28.91
CA ARG A 371 0.76 11.97 -28.81
C ARG A 371 1.64 10.87 -29.39
N LYS A 372 1.30 9.61 -29.11
CA LYS A 372 1.96 8.42 -29.67
C LYS A 372 1.48 8.07 -31.09
N ASP A 373 0.42 8.72 -31.57
CA ASP A 373 -0.28 8.44 -32.82
C ASP A 373 -0.60 6.96 -33.03
N VAL A 374 -1.13 6.29 -32.01
CA VAL A 374 -1.47 4.85 -32.09
C VAL A 374 -2.76 4.65 -32.87
N ARG A 375 -2.72 3.78 -33.89
CA ARG A 375 -3.87 3.44 -34.73
C ARG A 375 -4.08 1.94 -34.79
N VAL A 376 -5.29 1.54 -35.17
CA VAL A 376 -5.59 0.14 -35.49
C VAL A 376 -4.69 -0.31 -36.65
N GLY A 377 -4.17 -1.53 -36.59
CA GLY A 377 -3.26 -2.12 -37.57
C GLY A 377 -1.78 -1.74 -37.40
N ASP A 378 -1.45 -0.78 -36.53
CA ASP A 378 -0.06 -0.39 -36.31
C ASP A 378 0.75 -1.52 -35.63
N THR A 379 2.03 -1.62 -36.01
CA THR A 379 3.01 -2.35 -35.21
C THR A 379 3.50 -1.46 -34.08
N VAL A 380 3.36 -1.92 -32.83
CA VAL A 380 3.70 -1.17 -31.62
C VAL A 380 4.69 -1.91 -30.76
N ALA A 381 5.56 -1.18 -30.07
CA ALA A 381 6.35 -1.72 -28.97
C ALA A 381 5.52 -1.69 -27.69
N VAL A 382 5.45 -2.82 -27.01
CA VAL A 382 4.68 -3.01 -25.78
C VAL A 382 5.62 -3.47 -24.69
N ARG A 383 5.46 -2.89 -23.51
CA ARG A 383 6.22 -3.28 -22.31
C ARG A 383 5.30 -3.43 -21.13
N ARG A 384 5.77 -4.12 -20.08
CA ARG A 384 5.06 -4.19 -18.79
C ARG A 384 5.60 -3.10 -17.87
N ALA A 385 4.85 -2.01 -17.71
CA ALA A 385 5.17 -0.96 -16.77
C ALA A 385 5.18 -1.52 -15.34
N GLY A 386 6.32 -1.34 -14.65
CA GLY A 386 6.55 -1.87 -13.31
C GLY A 386 6.40 -3.39 -13.20
N ASP A 387 6.52 -4.14 -14.30
CA ASP A 387 6.30 -5.59 -14.42
C ASP A 387 4.88 -6.05 -14.07
N VAL A 388 3.89 -5.15 -14.16
CA VAL A 388 2.49 -5.46 -13.86
C VAL A 388 1.59 -5.10 -15.03
N ILE A 389 1.55 -3.82 -15.42
CA ILE A 389 0.54 -3.28 -16.35
C ILE A 389 1.14 -3.13 -17.75
N PRO A 390 0.64 -3.83 -18.79
CA PRO A 390 1.13 -3.62 -20.15
C PRO A 390 0.72 -2.26 -20.70
N GLU A 391 1.67 -1.55 -21.33
CA GLU A 391 1.44 -0.27 -21.99
C GLU A 391 2.10 -0.21 -23.38
N VAL A 392 1.53 0.58 -24.28
CA VAL A 392 2.16 0.90 -25.57
C VAL A 392 3.21 1.97 -25.37
N VAL A 393 4.45 1.70 -25.79
CA VAL A 393 5.59 2.61 -25.67
C VAL A 393 5.61 3.60 -26.84
N ASN A 394 5.67 3.06 -28.06
CA ASN A 394 5.71 3.80 -29.31
C ASN A 394 5.22 2.95 -30.48
N VAL A 395 4.90 3.62 -31.58
CA VAL A 395 4.54 3.01 -32.86
C VAL A 395 5.77 2.89 -33.75
N VAL A 396 5.91 1.77 -34.46
CA VAL A 396 6.89 1.58 -35.53
C VAL A 396 6.30 2.11 -36.83
N LEU A 397 6.46 3.41 -37.08
CA LEU A 397 5.79 4.14 -38.16
C LEU A 397 6.14 3.59 -39.56
N GLU A 398 7.33 3.02 -39.74
CA GLU A 398 7.79 2.44 -41.00
C GLU A 398 6.97 1.20 -41.41
N ARG A 399 6.28 0.56 -40.44
CA ARG A 399 5.43 -0.62 -40.65
C ARG A 399 3.94 -0.27 -40.63
N ARG A 400 3.59 1.02 -40.62
CA ARG A 400 2.20 1.45 -40.63
C ARG A 400 1.51 0.98 -41.91
N PRO A 401 0.32 0.35 -41.82
CA PRO A 401 -0.47 0.05 -43.00
C PRO A 401 -0.89 1.33 -43.73
N MET A 402 -0.46 1.47 -44.98
CA MET A 402 -0.76 2.61 -45.85
C MET A 402 -1.68 2.19 -47.00
N LYS A 403 -2.46 3.14 -47.52
CA LYS A 403 -3.25 3.00 -48.76
C LYS A 403 -2.95 4.16 -49.69
N ASP A 404 -3.05 3.91 -50.99
CA ASP A 404 -2.82 4.95 -52.00
C ASP A 404 -3.98 5.95 -52.04
N VAL A 405 -3.65 7.23 -52.22
CA VAL A 405 -4.62 8.31 -52.37
C VAL A 405 -4.83 8.60 -53.86
N PRO A 406 -6.03 8.36 -54.43
CA PRO A 406 -6.30 8.67 -55.82
C PRO A 406 -6.20 10.18 -56.07
N GLY A 407 -5.35 10.60 -57.02
CA GLY A 407 -5.22 12.01 -57.42
C GLY A 407 -4.17 12.82 -56.64
N ALA A 408 -3.25 12.17 -55.91
CA ALA A 408 -2.11 12.85 -55.30
C ALA A 408 -1.20 13.49 -56.38
N ASP A 409 -0.84 14.74 -56.15
CA ASP A 409 0.11 15.52 -56.96
C ASP A 409 1.52 15.52 -56.33
N LEU A 410 2.47 16.21 -56.96
CA LEU A 410 3.86 16.31 -56.46
C LEU A 410 4.00 16.96 -55.07
N PHE A 411 2.96 17.60 -54.55
CA PHE A 411 2.97 18.33 -53.28
C PHE A 411 2.11 17.66 -52.18
N SER A 412 1.43 16.56 -52.50
CA SER A 412 0.60 15.78 -51.57
C SER A 412 1.14 14.36 -51.41
N SER A 413 0.94 13.79 -50.22
CA SER A 413 1.36 12.41 -49.94
C SER A 413 0.61 11.45 -50.87
N SER A 414 1.35 10.64 -51.63
CA SER A 414 0.76 9.60 -52.50
C SER A 414 0.07 8.49 -51.72
N GLN A 415 0.36 8.38 -50.42
CA GLN A 415 -0.18 7.38 -49.53
C GLN A 415 -0.68 8.01 -48.23
N GLU A 416 -1.80 7.52 -47.72
CA GLU A 416 -2.31 7.88 -46.40
C GLU A 416 -2.46 6.61 -45.53
N SER A 417 -2.52 6.80 -44.22
CA SER A 417 -2.75 5.69 -43.29
C SER A 417 -4.08 5.00 -43.61
N LEU A 418 -4.08 3.66 -43.57
CA LEU A 418 -5.29 2.86 -43.78
C LEU A 418 -6.36 3.17 -42.72
N TYR A 419 -5.93 3.43 -41.49
CA TYR A 419 -6.80 3.72 -40.35
C TYR A 419 -6.67 5.18 -39.88
N PRO A 420 -7.76 5.81 -39.40
CA PRO A 420 -7.73 7.17 -38.89
C PRO A 420 -7.04 7.26 -37.53
N VAL A 421 -6.67 8.48 -37.13
CA VAL A 421 -6.20 8.77 -35.76
C VAL A 421 -7.30 8.43 -34.77
N PHE A 422 -6.95 7.79 -33.66
CA PHE A 422 -7.90 7.46 -32.61
C PHE A 422 -8.53 8.72 -31.99
N SER A 423 -9.83 8.66 -31.72
CA SER A 423 -10.59 9.69 -31.01
C SER A 423 -11.61 9.04 -30.09
N LEU A 424 -11.81 9.59 -28.90
CA LEU A 424 -12.82 9.06 -27.98
C LEU A 424 -14.24 9.27 -28.53
N PRO A 425 -15.17 8.35 -28.23
CA PRO A 425 -16.57 8.51 -28.60
C PRO A 425 -17.20 9.66 -27.81
N ARG A 426 -18.10 10.43 -28.44
CA ARG A 426 -18.85 11.52 -27.78
C ARG A 426 -19.96 11.04 -26.83
N ALA A 427 -20.32 9.76 -26.94
CA ALA A 427 -21.28 9.07 -26.09
C ALA A 427 -20.62 7.83 -25.48
N CYS A 428 -20.97 7.55 -24.23
CA CYS A 428 -20.48 6.42 -23.47
C CYS A 428 -20.88 5.11 -24.18
N PRO A 429 -19.93 4.20 -24.46
CA PRO A 429 -20.22 2.94 -25.16
C PRO A 429 -21.11 1.98 -24.36
N VAL A 430 -21.26 2.23 -23.05
CA VAL A 430 -22.04 1.37 -22.14
C VAL A 430 -23.47 1.89 -21.94
N CYS A 431 -23.63 3.17 -21.62
CA CYS A 431 -24.94 3.73 -21.25
C CYS A 431 -25.45 4.82 -22.21
N GLY A 432 -24.69 5.18 -23.24
CA GLY A 432 -25.07 6.23 -24.20
C GLY A 432 -25.02 7.67 -23.67
N SER A 433 -24.75 7.88 -22.38
CA SER A 433 -24.62 9.22 -21.79
C SER A 433 -23.45 10.01 -22.38
N HIS A 434 -23.49 11.33 -22.30
CA HIS A 434 -22.45 12.18 -22.88
C HIS A 434 -21.08 11.94 -22.25
N VAL A 435 -20.03 12.00 -23.07
CA VAL A 435 -18.64 12.00 -22.63
C VAL A 435 -18.18 13.43 -22.46
N VAL A 436 -17.83 13.80 -21.23
CA VAL A 436 -17.42 15.15 -20.84
C VAL A 436 -15.95 15.14 -20.46
N ARG A 437 -15.18 16.08 -21.00
CA ARG A 437 -13.82 16.39 -20.54
C ARG A 437 -13.83 17.81 -19.97
N GLU A 438 -13.60 17.92 -18.66
CA GLU A 438 -13.54 19.21 -17.96
C GLU A 438 -12.30 19.99 -18.41
N GLU A 439 -12.38 21.32 -18.37
CA GLU A 439 -11.28 22.19 -18.77
C GLU A 439 -10.08 22.00 -17.83
N GLY A 440 -8.90 21.73 -18.41
CA GLY A 440 -7.67 21.43 -17.66
C GLY A 440 -7.46 19.96 -17.28
N GLU A 441 -8.42 19.06 -17.58
CA GLU A 441 -8.27 17.63 -17.30
C GLU A 441 -7.94 16.80 -18.54
N ALA A 442 -6.99 15.87 -18.42
CA ALA A 442 -6.63 14.93 -19.50
C ALA A 442 -7.64 13.77 -19.69
N ILE A 443 -8.43 13.46 -18.65
CA ILE A 443 -9.31 12.28 -18.63
C ILE A 443 -10.73 12.69 -18.98
N ALA A 444 -11.28 12.13 -20.06
CA ALA A 444 -12.70 12.25 -20.39
C ALA A 444 -13.54 11.26 -19.56
N ARG A 445 -14.77 11.62 -19.21
CA ARG A 445 -15.65 10.84 -18.34
C ARG A 445 -17.06 10.70 -18.86
N CYS A 446 -17.67 9.55 -18.58
CA CYS A 446 -19.09 9.31 -18.76
C CYS A 446 -19.89 10.09 -17.71
N SER A 447 -20.81 10.96 -18.17
CA SER A 447 -21.70 11.73 -17.30
C SER A 447 -22.86 10.92 -16.69
N GLY A 448 -22.98 9.64 -17.04
CA GLY A 448 -24.09 8.77 -16.62
C GLY A 448 -24.10 8.44 -15.12
N GLY A 449 -23.00 8.61 -14.39
CA GLY A 449 -22.93 8.29 -12.96
C GLY A 449 -23.48 6.89 -12.64
N LEU A 450 -24.30 6.77 -11.59
CA LEU A 450 -24.92 5.50 -11.17
C LEU A 450 -25.98 4.93 -12.14
N SER A 451 -26.41 5.72 -13.14
CA SER A 451 -27.25 5.20 -14.22
C SER A 451 -26.44 4.40 -15.24
N CYS A 452 -25.12 4.59 -15.29
CA CYS A 452 -24.21 3.76 -16.09
C CYS A 452 -23.94 2.43 -15.39
N SER A 453 -24.29 1.31 -16.03
CA SER A 453 -24.07 -0.03 -15.48
C SER A 453 -22.58 -0.33 -15.24
N ALA A 454 -21.67 0.16 -16.09
CA ALA A 454 -20.23 0.01 -15.89
C ALA A 454 -19.74 0.73 -14.62
N GLN A 455 -20.15 1.99 -14.42
CA GLN A 455 -19.80 2.72 -13.19
C GLN A 455 -20.37 2.02 -11.96
N ARG A 456 -21.58 1.45 -12.04
CA ARG A 456 -22.19 0.70 -10.94
C ARG A 456 -21.43 -0.58 -10.62
N LYS A 457 -21.08 -1.40 -11.63
CA LYS A 457 -20.28 -2.62 -11.46
C LYS A 457 -18.95 -2.30 -10.79
N GLU A 458 -18.24 -1.30 -11.28
CA GLU A 458 -16.95 -0.87 -10.73
C GLU A 458 -17.08 -0.23 -9.34
N ALA A 459 -18.17 0.49 -9.06
CA ALA A 459 -18.44 1.03 -7.73
C ALA A 459 -18.69 -0.09 -6.70
N ILE A 460 -19.47 -1.12 -7.07
CA ILE A 460 -19.71 -2.29 -6.21
C ILE A 460 -18.41 -3.08 -5.99
N ARG A 461 -17.62 -3.30 -7.04
CA ARG A 461 -16.30 -3.97 -6.94
C ARG A 461 -15.37 -3.22 -5.99
N HIS A 462 -15.28 -1.90 -6.13
CA HIS A 462 -14.50 -1.08 -5.21
C HIS A 462 -15.05 -1.16 -3.79
N PHE A 463 -16.35 -1.00 -3.60
CA PHE A 463 -16.97 -1.07 -2.28
C PHE A 463 -16.65 -2.40 -1.58
N ALA A 464 -16.75 -3.51 -2.30
CA ALA A 464 -16.51 -4.86 -1.80
C ALA A 464 -15.03 -5.22 -1.55
N GLY A 465 -14.08 -4.47 -2.11
CA GLY A 465 -12.67 -4.89 -2.07
C GLY A 465 -12.05 -4.92 -0.67
N ARG A 466 -10.94 -5.66 -0.55
CA ARG A 466 -10.29 -6.03 0.73
C ARG A 466 -9.93 -4.87 1.66
N ARG A 467 -9.62 -3.68 1.12
CA ARG A 467 -9.29 -2.48 1.93
C ARG A 467 -10.47 -1.56 2.20
N MET A 468 -11.63 -1.87 1.62
CA MET A 468 -12.87 -1.12 1.73
C MET A 468 -13.76 -1.88 2.70
N MET A 469 -14.81 -2.54 2.22
CA MET A 469 -15.76 -3.28 3.07
C MET A 469 -15.37 -4.75 3.29
N ASP A 470 -14.34 -5.26 2.58
CA ASP A 470 -13.84 -6.64 2.74
C ASP A 470 -14.91 -7.73 2.58
N ILE A 471 -15.71 -7.62 1.52
CA ILE A 471 -16.75 -8.60 1.22
C ILE A 471 -16.12 -9.75 0.45
N ASP A 472 -15.64 -10.74 1.19
CA ASP A 472 -15.02 -11.93 0.60
C ASP A 472 -16.02 -12.70 -0.29
N GLY A 473 -15.52 -13.27 -1.38
CA GLY A 473 -16.31 -14.01 -2.36
C GLY A 473 -17.08 -13.17 -3.38
N LEU A 474 -17.23 -11.84 -3.22
CA LEU A 474 -17.93 -10.99 -4.19
C LEU A 474 -17.02 -10.62 -5.38
N GLY A 475 -16.71 -11.60 -6.21
CA GLY A 475 -15.87 -11.45 -7.40
C GLY A 475 -16.54 -10.75 -8.59
N GLU A 476 -15.73 -10.37 -9.59
CA GLU A 476 -16.14 -9.65 -10.81
C GLU A 476 -17.35 -10.28 -11.51
N ARG A 477 -17.34 -11.62 -11.67
CA ARG A 477 -18.43 -12.35 -12.33
C ARG A 477 -19.76 -12.23 -11.58
N TYR A 478 -19.75 -12.29 -10.25
CA TYR A 478 -20.97 -12.16 -9.46
C TYR A 478 -21.50 -10.73 -9.48
N VAL A 479 -20.63 -9.73 -9.39
CA VAL A 479 -21.04 -8.32 -9.53
C VAL A 479 -21.66 -8.06 -10.90
N GLU A 480 -21.09 -8.62 -11.97
CA GLU A 480 -21.68 -8.53 -13.30
C GLU A 480 -23.08 -9.12 -13.36
N SER A 481 -23.24 -10.37 -12.90
CA SER A 481 -24.55 -11.03 -12.90
C SER A 481 -25.59 -10.30 -12.04
N LEU A 482 -25.21 -9.82 -10.86
CA LEU A 482 -26.10 -9.08 -9.96
C LEU A 482 -26.58 -7.75 -10.58
N VAL A 483 -25.70 -7.05 -11.29
CA VAL A 483 -26.04 -5.77 -11.93
C VAL A 483 -26.82 -5.99 -13.22
N ASP A 484 -26.43 -6.95 -14.05
CA ASP A 484 -27.04 -7.19 -15.37
C ASP A 484 -28.45 -7.78 -15.23
N LEU A 485 -28.66 -8.65 -14.24
CA LEU A 485 -30.00 -9.17 -13.88
C LEU A 485 -30.78 -8.21 -12.97
N ALA A 486 -30.24 -7.01 -12.71
CA ALA A 486 -30.88 -5.94 -11.94
C ALA A 486 -31.27 -6.27 -10.49
N TYR A 487 -30.64 -7.28 -9.87
CA TYR A 487 -30.73 -7.55 -8.44
C TYR A 487 -30.12 -6.43 -7.59
N VAL A 488 -29.07 -5.78 -8.11
CA VAL A 488 -28.36 -4.70 -7.42
C VAL A 488 -28.33 -3.44 -8.28
N LYS A 489 -28.99 -2.38 -7.79
CA LYS A 489 -29.08 -1.05 -8.42
C LYS A 489 -28.33 0.01 -7.62
N SER A 490 -28.19 -0.19 -6.32
CA SER A 490 -27.47 0.65 -5.38
C SER A 490 -26.53 -0.18 -4.49
N LEU A 491 -25.62 0.48 -3.77
CA LEU A 491 -24.76 -0.21 -2.79
C LEU A 491 -25.57 -0.79 -1.62
N ALA A 492 -26.68 -0.15 -1.24
CA ALA A 492 -27.54 -0.62 -0.15
C ALA A 492 -28.24 -1.95 -0.49
N ASP A 493 -28.53 -2.18 -1.79
CA ASP A 493 -29.23 -3.39 -2.23
C ASP A 493 -28.42 -4.66 -1.95
N LEU A 494 -27.08 -4.57 -1.87
CA LEU A 494 -26.22 -5.70 -1.49
C LEU A 494 -26.64 -6.31 -0.14
N TYR A 495 -27.03 -5.46 0.80
CA TYR A 495 -27.42 -5.85 2.15
C TYR A 495 -28.86 -6.34 2.26
N ALA A 496 -29.63 -6.27 1.17
CA ALA A 496 -30.99 -6.79 1.07
C ALA A 496 -31.05 -8.14 0.31
N LEU A 497 -29.93 -8.59 -0.28
CA LEU A 497 -29.86 -9.85 -1.01
C LEU A 497 -30.16 -11.05 -0.10
N THR A 498 -30.90 -12.01 -0.64
CA THR A 498 -31.25 -13.25 0.04
C THR A 498 -30.62 -14.46 -0.63
N LEU A 499 -30.64 -15.61 0.06
CA LEU A 499 -30.16 -16.87 -0.52
C LEU A 499 -30.93 -17.23 -1.80
N ALA A 500 -32.23 -16.94 -1.84
CA ALA A 500 -33.08 -17.16 -3.00
C ALA A 500 -32.64 -16.31 -4.19
N ASP A 501 -32.22 -15.06 -3.97
CA ASP A 501 -31.74 -14.17 -5.04
C ASP A 501 -30.48 -14.73 -5.70
N PHE A 502 -29.52 -15.23 -4.90
CA PHE A 502 -28.31 -15.85 -5.43
C PHE A 502 -28.58 -17.16 -6.19
N GLN A 503 -29.53 -17.96 -5.72
CA GLN A 503 -29.95 -19.18 -6.41
C GLN A 503 -30.63 -18.87 -7.75
N ASN A 504 -31.54 -17.90 -7.77
CA ASN A 504 -32.24 -17.47 -8.97
C ASN A 504 -31.30 -16.83 -9.98
N MET A 505 -30.37 -15.98 -9.52
CA MET A 505 -29.31 -15.40 -10.34
C MET A 505 -28.47 -16.49 -11.00
N LYS A 506 -28.03 -17.50 -10.23
CA LYS A 506 -27.23 -18.61 -10.77
C LYS A 506 -28.01 -19.44 -11.78
N ALA A 507 -29.28 -19.75 -11.50
CA ALA A 507 -30.15 -20.49 -12.42
C ALA A 507 -30.31 -19.75 -13.75
N ALA A 508 -30.53 -18.42 -13.73
CA ALA A 508 -30.64 -17.61 -14.93
C ALA A 508 -29.34 -17.58 -15.76
N VAL A 509 -28.19 -17.54 -15.09
CA VAL A 509 -26.88 -17.59 -15.77
C VAL A 509 -26.62 -18.97 -16.39
N ASP A 510 -26.92 -20.05 -15.67
CA ASP A 510 -26.74 -21.43 -16.16
C ASP A 510 -27.68 -21.74 -17.34
N GLU A 511 -28.93 -21.24 -17.31
CA GLU A 511 -29.89 -21.32 -18.41
C GLU A 511 -29.39 -20.56 -19.66
N ALA A 512 -28.91 -19.33 -19.49
CA ALA A 512 -28.35 -18.54 -20.58
C ALA A 512 -27.08 -19.16 -21.20
N ALA A 513 -26.34 -19.95 -20.42
CA ALA A 513 -25.16 -20.69 -20.87
C ALA A 513 -25.49 -22.04 -21.53
N GLY A 514 -26.78 -22.44 -21.61
CA GLY A 514 -27.20 -23.69 -22.23
C GLY A 514 -26.86 -24.94 -21.43
N VAL A 515 -26.64 -24.81 -20.12
CA VAL A 515 -26.37 -25.95 -19.23
C VAL A 515 -27.69 -26.70 -18.97
N SER A 516 -27.78 -27.97 -19.36
CA SER A 516 -29.03 -28.73 -19.25
C SER A 516 -29.45 -29.00 -17.81
N ALA A 517 -30.76 -29.00 -17.56
CA ALA A 517 -31.39 -29.28 -16.27
C ALA A 517 -31.01 -30.65 -15.66
N GLU A 518 -30.52 -31.59 -16.47
CA GLU A 518 -30.04 -32.91 -16.04
C GLU A 518 -28.73 -32.81 -15.22
N SER A 519 -27.91 -31.79 -15.46
CA SER A 519 -26.70 -31.47 -14.69
C SER A 519 -27.02 -30.92 -13.30
N ILE A 520 -28.19 -30.27 -13.15
CA ILE A 520 -28.68 -29.65 -11.92
C ILE A 520 -29.29 -30.70 -10.98
N ALA A 521 -29.81 -31.81 -11.52
CA ALA A 521 -30.46 -32.87 -10.73
C ALA A 521 -29.49 -33.80 -9.99
N GLN A 522 -28.22 -33.90 -10.41
CA GLN A 522 -27.21 -34.79 -9.78
C GLN A 522 -26.33 -34.09 -8.73
N GLY A 523 -26.35 -32.75 -8.66
CA GLY A 523 -25.70 -32.00 -7.59
C GLY A 523 -26.74 -31.17 -6.88
N ARG A 524 -26.97 -31.41 -5.58
CA ARG A 524 -27.56 -30.39 -4.70
C ARG A 524 -26.93 -29.06 -5.09
N LEU A 525 -27.72 -28.07 -5.54
CA LEU A 525 -27.23 -26.70 -5.76
C LEU A 525 -26.40 -26.35 -4.54
N ALA A 526 -25.08 -26.34 -4.66
CA ALA A 526 -24.21 -26.12 -3.52
C ALA A 526 -24.53 -24.71 -3.04
N THR A 527 -25.26 -24.56 -1.93
CA THR A 527 -25.68 -23.26 -1.39
C THR A 527 -24.58 -22.59 -0.60
N LYS A 528 -23.57 -23.37 -0.19
CA LYS A 528 -22.46 -22.94 0.66
C LYS A 528 -21.73 -21.70 0.12
N TRP A 529 -21.53 -21.56 -1.19
CA TRP A 529 -20.89 -20.34 -1.73
C TRP A 529 -21.77 -19.09 -1.55
N ALA A 530 -23.09 -19.22 -1.69
CA ALA A 530 -24.03 -18.12 -1.53
C ALA A 530 -24.24 -17.79 -0.04
N GLU A 531 -24.24 -18.81 0.83
CA GLU A 531 -24.24 -18.66 2.29
C GLU A 531 -22.97 -17.91 2.74
N ASN A 532 -21.79 -18.36 2.31
CA ASN A 532 -20.52 -17.67 2.60
C ASN A 532 -20.53 -16.20 2.12
N LEU A 533 -21.13 -15.93 0.95
CA LEU A 533 -21.22 -14.58 0.42
C LEU A 533 -22.16 -13.69 1.26
N LEU A 534 -23.30 -14.23 1.70
CA LEU A 534 -24.21 -13.55 2.62
C LEU A 534 -23.54 -13.29 3.98
N GLU A 535 -22.76 -14.24 4.49
CA GLU A 535 -21.95 -14.08 5.69
C GLU A 535 -20.90 -12.97 5.52
N GLY A 536 -20.18 -12.93 4.39
CA GLY A 536 -19.24 -11.86 4.06
C GLY A 536 -19.90 -10.48 3.98
N ILE A 537 -21.07 -10.39 3.33
CA ILE A 537 -21.87 -9.15 3.28
C ILE A 537 -22.30 -8.74 4.70
N ALA A 538 -22.77 -9.69 5.51
CA ALA A 538 -23.19 -9.41 6.89
C ALA A 538 -22.02 -8.95 7.77
N ALA A 539 -20.84 -9.58 7.65
CA ALA A 539 -19.63 -9.20 8.38
C ALA A 539 -19.15 -7.79 8.02
N SER A 540 -19.34 -7.37 6.77
CA SER A 540 -18.96 -6.04 6.29
C SER A 540 -19.78 -4.89 6.88
N LYS A 541 -20.88 -5.17 7.61
CA LYS A 541 -21.76 -4.12 8.16
C LYS A 541 -21.10 -3.21 9.18
N THR A 542 -19.94 -3.58 9.74
CA THR A 542 -19.27 -2.76 10.75
C THR A 542 -17.81 -2.44 10.42
N PRO A 543 -17.56 -1.66 9.34
CA PRO A 543 -16.21 -1.27 8.92
C PRO A 543 -15.64 -0.19 9.85
N LEU A 544 -14.32 0.05 9.82
CA LEU A 544 -13.75 1.28 10.38
C LEU A 544 -14.23 2.52 9.60
N LEU A 545 -14.42 3.65 10.26
CA LEU A 545 -14.86 4.91 9.61
C LEU A 545 -13.99 5.28 8.40
N ALA A 546 -12.67 5.21 8.53
CA ALA A 546 -11.75 5.48 7.42
C ALA A 546 -11.97 4.56 6.21
N ARG A 547 -12.24 3.26 6.45
CA ARG A 547 -12.50 2.28 5.39
C ARG A 547 -13.84 2.53 4.72
N PHE A 548 -14.86 2.89 5.50
CA PHE A 548 -16.17 3.24 4.98
C PHE A 548 -16.13 4.47 4.07
N LEU A 549 -15.47 5.55 4.52
CA LEU A 549 -15.29 6.76 3.70
C LEU A 549 -14.54 6.46 2.40
N PHE A 550 -13.52 5.59 2.46
CA PHE A 550 -12.81 5.15 1.27
C PHE A 550 -13.69 4.30 0.34
N ALA A 551 -14.57 3.45 0.91
CA ALA A 551 -15.50 2.60 0.17
C ALA A 551 -16.55 3.39 -0.63
N LEU A 552 -16.95 4.59 -0.16
CA LEU A 552 -17.89 5.47 -0.87
C LEU A 552 -17.38 5.93 -2.25
N GLY A 553 -16.07 5.83 -2.50
CA GLY A 553 -15.49 6.12 -3.81
C GLY A 553 -15.56 7.60 -4.21
N ILE A 554 -15.53 8.51 -3.24
CA ILE A 554 -15.54 9.97 -3.45
C ILE A 554 -14.34 10.37 -4.33
N ARG A 555 -14.57 11.28 -5.30
CA ARG A 555 -13.53 11.74 -6.24
C ARG A 555 -12.34 12.34 -5.46
N HIS A 556 -11.12 11.97 -5.87
CA HIS A 556 -9.85 12.35 -5.25
C HIS A 556 -9.59 11.84 -3.82
N VAL A 557 -10.55 11.18 -3.18
CA VAL A 557 -10.38 10.64 -1.83
C VAL A 557 -9.72 9.27 -1.90
N GLY A 558 -8.44 9.22 -1.54
CA GLY A 558 -7.69 7.98 -1.33
C GLY A 558 -7.80 7.48 0.12
N GLU A 559 -7.15 6.34 0.39
CA GLU A 559 -7.10 5.72 1.73
C GLU A 559 -6.53 6.67 2.80
N SER A 560 -5.47 7.43 2.47
CA SER A 560 -4.87 8.40 3.39
C SER A 560 -5.77 9.59 3.69
N THR A 561 -6.46 10.11 2.68
CA THR A 561 -7.43 11.20 2.82
C THR A 561 -8.61 10.76 3.67
N ALA A 562 -9.14 9.55 3.42
CA ALA A 562 -10.22 8.97 4.20
C ALA A 562 -9.82 8.78 5.67
N LYS A 563 -8.58 8.32 5.92
CA LYS A 563 -8.01 8.25 7.27
C LYS A 563 -7.90 9.63 7.92
N THR A 564 -7.40 10.63 7.21
CA THR A 564 -7.30 12.00 7.75
C THR A 564 -8.66 12.56 8.15
N LEU A 565 -9.70 12.33 7.34
CA LEU A 565 -11.06 12.73 7.67
C LEU A 565 -11.56 12.03 8.94
N ALA A 566 -11.33 10.73 9.06
CA ALA A 566 -11.68 9.96 10.26
C ALA A 566 -10.92 10.47 11.49
N ASP A 567 -9.59 10.56 11.43
CA ASP A 567 -8.74 10.97 12.56
C ASP A 567 -9.02 12.41 13.04
N TRP A 568 -9.36 13.33 12.14
CA TRP A 568 -9.61 14.73 12.51
C TRP A 568 -11.05 15.01 12.92
N LEU A 569 -12.03 14.57 12.14
CA LEU A 569 -13.44 14.89 12.40
C LEU A 569 -14.14 13.83 13.26
N GLY A 570 -13.63 12.60 13.29
CA GLY A 570 -14.02 11.54 14.23
C GLY A 570 -15.41 10.93 14.02
N ARG A 571 -16.34 11.62 13.35
CA ARG A 571 -17.73 11.17 13.17
C ARG A 571 -18.20 11.36 11.75
N LEU A 572 -18.91 10.36 11.21
CA LEU A 572 -19.50 10.42 9.88
C LEU A 572 -20.42 11.64 9.72
N GLU A 573 -21.18 11.96 10.76
CA GLU A 573 -22.13 13.07 10.75
C GLU A 573 -21.44 14.45 10.58
N LEU A 574 -20.25 14.62 11.18
CA LEU A 574 -19.45 15.81 10.97
C LEU A 574 -18.84 15.85 9.57
N ILE A 575 -18.34 14.71 9.10
CA ILE A 575 -17.69 14.60 7.79
C ILE A 575 -18.68 14.88 6.65
N ARG A 576 -19.88 14.32 6.70
CA ARG A 576 -20.90 14.49 5.65
C ARG A 576 -21.46 15.91 5.57
N HIS A 577 -21.17 16.78 6.54
CA HIS A 577 -21.58 18.18 6.56
C HIS A 577 -20.39 19.15 6.57
N ALA A 578 -19.16 18.65 6.46
CA ALA A 578 -17.96 19.46 6.58
C ALA A 578 -17.83 20.43 5.38
N PRO A 579 -17.72 21.74 5.62
CA PRO A 579 -17.62 22.73 4.55
C PRO A 579 -16.22 22.75 3.92
N ALA A 580 -16.14 23.02 2.61
CA ALA A 580 -14.87 23.02 1.86
C ALA A 580 -13.72 23.85 2.48
N PRO A 581 -13.94 25.08 3.02
CA PRO A 581 -12.87 25.84 3.67
C PRO A 581 -12.23 25.14 4.88
N LEU A 582 -13.02 24.40 5.67
CA LEU A 582 -12.49 23.61 6.77
C LEU A 582 -11.71 22.41 6.24
N LEU A 583 -12.28 21.67 5.28
CA LEU A 583 -11.64 20.50 4.69
C LEU A 583 -10.27 20.86 4.11
N ARG A 584 -10.16 22.00 3.42
CA ARG A 584 -8.89 22.52 2.86
C ARG A 584 -7.85 22.87 3.94
N SER A 585 -8.27 23.10 5.18
CA SER A 585 -7.37 23.41 6.30
C SER A 585 -6.75 22.16 6.95
N LEU A 586 -7.28 20.97 6.63
CA LEU A 586 -6.79 19.70 7.13
C LEU A 586 -5.50 19.28 6.41
N PRO A 587 -4.62 18.50 7.06
CA PRO A 587 -3.42 17.96 6.42
C PRO A 587 -3.76 17.16 5.16
N ASP A 588 -2.90 17.24 4.13
CA ASP A 588 -3.02 16.46 2.89
C ASP A 588 -4.32 16.65 2.08
N ILE A 589 -5.15 17.66 2.39
CA ILE A 589 -6.37 18.00 1.65
C ILE A 589 -6.20 19.35 0.93
N GLY A 590 -5.98 19.29 -0.38
CA GLY A 590 -5.94 20.47 -1.25
C GLY A 590 -7.33 20.95 -1.67
N ASP A 591 -7.35 22.07 -2.41
CA ASP A 591 -8.60 22.71 -2.88
C ASP A 591 -9.51 21.75 -3.68
N THR A 592 -8.96 21.10 -4.70
CA THR A 592 -9.69 20.15 -5.55
C THR A 592 -10.33 19.01 -4.74
N VAL A 593 -9.63 18.51 -3.70
CA VAL A 593 -10.12 17.42 -2.86
C VAL A 593 -11.22 17.92 -1.92
N ALA A 594 -11.02 19.08 -1.30
CA ALA A 594 -11.99 19.69 -0.39
C ALA A 594 -13.33 19.98 -1.09
N VAL A 595 -13.28 20.56 -2.29
CA VAL A 595 -14.47 20.83 -3.10
C VAL A 595 -15.16 19.52 -3.48
N ALA A 596 -14.42 18.53 -3.97
CA ALA A 596 -15.00 17.23 -4.36
C ALA A 596 -15.71 16.51 -3.20
N ILE A 597 -15.15 16.56 -1.98
CA ILE A 597 -15.81 16.00 -0.78
C ILE A 597 -17.09 16.78 -0.45
N SER A 598 -16.99 18.11 -0.38
CA SER A 598 -18.11 18.98 -0.01
C SER A 598 -19.27 18.85 -1.01
N GLU A 599 -19.00 18.82 -2.31
CA GLU A 599 -20.00 18.65 -3.36
C GLU A 599 -20.61 17.25 -3.35
N PHE A 600 -19.80 16.21 -3.14
CA PHE A 600 -20.29 14.84 -3.04
C PHE A 600 -21.35 14.71 -1.95
N PHE A 601 -21.13 15.30 -0.78
CA PHE A 601 -22.11 15.26 0.30
C PHE A 601 -23.21 16.32 0.15
N ALA A 602 -22.99 17.46 -0.49
CA ALA A 602 -24.07 18.42 -0.75
C ALA A 602 -25.15 17.87 -1.70
N GLU A 603 -24.78 16.91 -2.55
CA GLU A 603 -25.65 16.30 -3.54
C GLU A 603 -26.73 15.38 -2.91
N PRO A 604 -28.04 15.69 -3.07
CA PRO A 604 -29.12 14.95 -2.41
C PRO A 604 -29.17 13.45 -2.73
N LYS A 605 -28.85 13.02 -3.95
CA LYS A 605 -28.85 11.58 -4.30
C LYS A 605 -27.79 10.79 -3.51
N ASN A 606 -26.65 11.41 -3.20
CA ASN A 606 -25.58 10.75 -2.45
C ASN A 606 -25.93 10.66 -0.96
N GLN A 607 -26.58 11.70 -0.42
CA GLN A 607 -27.13 11.68 0.94
C GLN A 607 -28.17 10.55 1.09
N LEU A 608 -29.11 10.42 0.14
CA LEU A 608 -30.09 9.33 0.13
C LEU A 608 -29.44 7.94 0.02
N ALA A 609 -28.41 7.79 -0.82
CA ALA A 609 -27.68 6.53 -0.94
C ALA A 609 -26.93 6.17 0.35
N LEU A 610 -26.34 7.16 1.02
CA LEU A 610 -25.69 6.99 2.31
C LEU A 610 -26.71 6.59 3.39
N ASP A 611 -27.84 7.28 3.48
CA ASP A 611 -28.89 6.97 4.45
C ASP A 611 -29.49 5.57 4.22
N ALA A 612 -29.60 5.13 2.97
CA ALA A 612 -30.03 3.77 2.65
C ALA A 612 -29.01 2.71 3.13
N LEU A 613 -27.71 2.98 3.03
CA LEU A 613 -26.67 2.09 3.57
C LEU A 613 -26.75 2.01 5.11
N LEU A 614 -26.91 3.15 5.77
CA LEU A 614 -27.06 3.21 7.24
C LEU A 614 -28.34 2.47 7.67
N ALA A 615 -29.44 2.65 6.95
CA ALA A 615 -30.71 1.95 7.20
C ALA A 615 -30.62 0.43 6.95
N ALA A 616 -29.75 -0.02 6.06
CA ALA A 616 -29.46 -1.44 5.83
C ALA A 616 -28.61 -2.08 6.96
N GLY A 617 -28.23 -1.29 7.96
CA GLY A 617 -27.46 -1.71 9.13
C GLY A 617 -25.95 -1.59 8.98
N VAL A 618 -25.46 -0.85 7.98
CA VAL A 618 -24.04 -0.53 7.88
C VAL A 618 -23.71 0.59 8.87
N VAL A 619 -22.94 0.28 9.90
CA VAL A 619 -22.59 1.23 10.97
C VAL A 619 -21.06 1.27 11.11
N PRO A 620 -20.41 2.36 10.66
CA PRO A 620 -18.98 2.52 10.87
C PRO A 620 -18.62 2.51 12.35
N ARG A 621 -17.53 1.83 12.70
CA ARG A 621 -16.91 1.81 14.03
C ARG A 621 -15.71 2.78 14.05
N ASP A 622 -15.14 2.94 15.25
CA ASP A 622 -14.01 3.85 15.49
C ASP A 622 -14.39 5.33 15.37
N GLU A 623 -15.67 5.64 15.62
CA GLU A 623 -16.08 7.03 15.77
C GLU A 623 -15.62 7.58 17.13
N HIS A 624 -15.07 8.79 17.12
CA HIS A 624 -14.57 9.47 18.30
C HIS A 624 -14.87 10.98 18.26
N ALA A 625 -14.61 11.69 19.36
CA ALA A 625 -14.74 13.13 19.38
C ALA A 625 -13.76 13.77 18.37
N PRO A 626 -14.14 14.89 17.71
CA PRO A 626 -13.25 15.59 16.79
C PRO A 626 -11.94 16.02 17.49
N SER A 627 -10.84 16.03 16.76
CA SER A 627 -9.51 16.34 17.29
C SER A 627 -9.44 17.75 17.88
N GLY A 628 -8.86 17.89 19.07
CA GLY A 628 -8.65 19.19 19.71
C GLY A 628 -7.80 20.16 18.87
N LEU A 629 -6.95 19.63 17.97
CA LEU A 629 -6.14 20.42 17.03
C LEU A 629 -6.99 21.22 16.03
N LEU A 630 -8.27 20.87 15.84
CA LEU A 630 -9.19 21.65 15.01
C LEU A 630 -9.41 23.06 15.56
N ARG A 631 -9.23 23.30 16.86
CA ARG A 631 -9.44 24.63 17.46
C ARG A 631 -8.56 25.69 16.79
N GLU A 632 -7.31 25.37 16.48
CA GLU A 632 -6.42 26.27 15.73
C GLU A 632 -6.90 26.49 14.28
N LYS A 633 -7.45 25.45 13.64
CA LYS A 633 -7.96 25.52 12.27
C LYS A 633 -9.24 26.33 12.15
N LEU A 634 -10.03 26.40 13.22
CA LEU A 634 -11.26 27.20 13.32
C LEU A 634 -11.01 28.70 13.57
N MET A 635 -9.76 29.11 13.83
CA MET A 635 -9.44 30.53 14.00
C MET A 635 -9.74 31.32 12.72
N PRO A 636 -10.27 32.55 12.81
CA PRO A 636 -10.63 33.37 11.64
C PRO A 636 -9.50 33.51 10.62
N ALA A 637 -8.25 33.72 11.08
CA ALA A 637 -7.09 33.82 10.20
C ALA A 637 -6.87 32.56 9.34
N SER A 638 -7.05 31.37 9.95
CA SER A 638 -6.96 30.09 9.25
C SER A 638 -8.10 29.95 8.24
N LEU A 639 -9.35 30.16 8.68
CA LEU A 639 -10.51 30.01 7.80
C LEU A 639 -10.46 30.98 6.61
N TYR A 640 -10.06 32.24 6.81
CA TYR A 640 -9.92 33.23 5.74
C TYR A 640 -8.91 32.83 4.67
N ALA A 641 -7.78 32.22 5.07
CA ALA A 641 -6.80 31.69 4.12
C ALA A 641 -7.36 30.56 3.23
N HIS A 642 -8.43 29.90 3.67
CA HIS A 642 -9.05 28.78 2.98
C HIS A 642 -10.44 29.12 2.39
N LEU A 643 -10.82 30.40 2.27
CA LEU A 643 -12.05 30.80 1.59
C LEU A 643 -11.95 30.73 0.05
N GLY A 644 -10.74 30.74 -0.51
CA GLY A 644 -10.54 30.75 -1.97
C GLY A 644 -10.69 32.14 -2.60
N VAL A 645 -10.61 33.21 -1.81
CA VAL A 645 -10.69 34.58 -2.32
C VAL A 645 -9.44 34.91 -3.14
N PRO A 646 -9.57 35.39 -4.39
CA PRO A 646 -8.42 35.77 -5.20
C PRO A 646 -7.54 36.81 -4.50
N LYS A 647 -6.22 36.62 -4.53
CA LYS A 647 -5.19 37.51 -3.94
C LYS A 647 -5.17 37.58 -2.40
N LEU A 648 -6.03 36.86 -1.70
CA LEU A 648 -6.01 36.80 -0.23
C LEU A 648 -5.00 35.73 0.26
N SER A 649 -3.73 36.13 0.41
CA SER A 649 -2.69 35.25 0.97
C SER A 649 -2.84 35.03 2.49
N GLY A 650 -2.22 33.99 3.04
CA GLY A 650 -2.25 33.73 4.49
C GLY A 650 -1.80 34.91 5.37
N VAL A 651 -0.79 35.69 4.93
CA VAL A 651 -0.36 36.91 5.65
C VAL A 651 -1.49 37.95 5.67
N ARG A 652 -2.22 38.10 4.56
CA ARG A 652 -3.36 39.03 4.47
C ARG A 652 -4.57 38.52 5.25
N SER A 653 -4.76 37.21 5.35
CA SER A 653 -5.77 36.59 6.19
C SER A 653 -5.55 36.86 7.68
N VAL A 654 -4.29 36.83 8.15
CA VAL A 654 -3.94 37.22 9.52
C VAL A 654 -4.26 38.70 9.76
N GLN A 655 -3.83 39.59 8.86
CA GLN A 655 -4.14 41.02 8.94
C GLN A 655 -5.65 41.29 8.95
N LEU A 656 -6.39 40.55 8.12
CA LEU A 656 -7.85 40.64 8.07
C LEU A 656 -8.48 40.22 9.40
N ALA A 657 -8.01 39.11 9.99
CA ALA A 657 -8.50 38.59 11.26
C ALA A 657 -8.27 39.52 12.46
N GLU A 658 -7.23 40.37 12.43
CA GLU A 658 -6.97 41.37 13.48
C GLU A 658 -8.09 42.41 13.59
N ARG A 659 -8.79 42.72 12.50
CA ARG A 659 -9.84 43.75 12.46
C ARG A 659 -11.23 43.22 12.18
N VAL A 660 -11.33 42.05 11.55
CA VAL A 660 -12.56 41.33 11.28
C VAL A 660 -12.43 39.98 11.97
N SER A 661 -12.90 39.89 13.21
CA SER A 661 -12.63 38.74 14.08
C SER A 661 -13.59 37.55 13.90
N SER A 662 -14.54 37.62 12.96
CA SER A 662 -15.49 36.53 12.72
C SER A 662 -15.96 36.44 11.28
N LEU A 663 -16.36 35.26 10.85
CA LEU A 663 -16.94 35.02 9.52
C LEU A 663 -18.24 35.82 9.30
N SER A 664 -19.06 35.97 10.34
CA SER A 664 -20.29 36.77 10.27
C SER A 664 -20.00 38.27 10.10
N ALA A 665 -18.91 38.78 10.72
CA ALA A 665 -18.46 40.15 10.49
C ALA A 665 -17.92 40.32 9.06
N LEU A 666 -17.15 39.34 8.56
CA LEU A 666 -16.65 39.35 7.18
C LEU A 666 -17.78 39.34 6.15
N ALA A 667 -18.83 38.55 6.37
CA ALA A 667 -20.02 38.52 5.51
C ALA A 667 -20.76 39.87 5.42
N ARG A 668 -20.52 40.81 6.34
CA ARG A 668 -21.09 42.16 6.36
C ARG A 668 -20.04 43.25 6.06
N ALA A 669 -18.82 42.86 5.73
CA ALA A 669 -17.74 43.80 5.45
C ALA A 669 -18.06 44.65 4.21
N ASP A 670 -17.69 45.92 4.30
CA ASP A 670 -17.77 46.93 3.25
C ASP A 670 -16.39 47.54 2.98
N TRP A 671 -16.31 48.48 2.02
CA TRP A 671 -15.05 49.15 1.70
C TRP A 671 -14.42 49.87 2.89
N LEU A 672 -15.23 50.51 3.75
CA LEU A 672 -14.72 51.26 4.90
C LEU A 672 -14.03 50.32 5.89
N THR A 673 -14.60 49.13 6.12
CA THR A 673 -14.02 48.11 6.98
C THR A 673 -12.72 47.52 6.44
N LEU A 674 -12.50 47.51 5.11
CA LEU A 674 -11.35 46.83 4.47
C LEU A 674 -10.21 47.77 4.03
N THR A 675 -10.32 49.08 4.29
CA THR A 675 -9.35 50.13 3.86
C THR A 675 -7.89 49.91 4.30
N PHE A 676 -7.65 49.03 5.28
CA PHE A 676 -6.33 48.71 5.79
C PHE A 676 -5.60 47.63 5.00
N LEU A 677 -6.32 46.88 4.15
CA LEU A 677 -5.73 45.96 3.20
C LEU A 677 -5.26 46.73 1.95
N PRO A 678 -4.27 46.20 1.20
CA PRO A 678 -3.94 46.74 -0.12
C PRO A 678 -5.18 46.86 -1.00
N ALA A 679 -5.29 47.96 -1.76
CA ALA A 679 -6.50 48.31 -2.49
C ALA A 679 -6.94 47.23 -3.51
N ASP A 680 -5.99 46.48 -4.08
CA ASP A 680 -6.25 45.39 -5.01
C ASP A 680 -6.80 44.13 -4.31
N VAL A 681 -6.33 43.82 -3.09
CA VAL A 681 -6.85 42.73 -2.25
C VAL A 681 -8.24 43.07 -1.71
N ALA A 682 -8.43 44.30 -1.21
CA ALA A 682 -9.73 44.78 -0.71
C ALA A 682 -10.79 44.76 -1.82
N LYS A 683 -10.45 45.20 -3.04
CA LYS A 683 -11.35 45.11 -4.21
C LYS A 683 -11.68 43.68 -4.60
N ALA A 684 -10.69 42.77 -4.59
CA ALA A 684 -10.92 41.36 -4.89
C ALA A 684 -11.86 40.71 -3.87
N LEU A 685 -11.66 41.00 -2.57
CA LEU A 685 -12.51 40.50 -1.50
C LEU A 685 -13.94 41.07 -1.57
N LEU A 686 -14.10 42.36 -1.86
CA LEU A 686 -15.44 42.95 -2.05
C LEU A 686 -16.14 42.39 -3.29
N SER A 687 -15.44 42.28 -4.41
CA SER A 687 -15.99 41.68 -5.63
C SER A 687 -16.44 40.24 -5.41
N TRP A 688 -15.72 39.49 -4.57
CA TRP A 688 -16.11 38.16 -4.16
C TRP A 688 -17.33 38.19 -3.23
N LEU A 689 -17.38 39.12 -2.27
CA LEU A 689 -18.52 39.30 -1.37
C LEU A 689 -19.77 39.87 -2.06
N ASP A 690 -19.66 40.50 -3.23
CA ASP A 690 -20.82 41.02 -3.99
C ASP A 690 -21.74 39.90 -4.49
N GLU A 691 -21.24 38.65 -4.56
CA GLU A 691 -22.06 37.48 -4.81
C GLU A 691 -22.77 37.02 -3.53
N ASP A 692 -24.10 37.06 -3.52
CA ASP A 692 -24.93 36.68 -2.36
C ASP A 692 -24.68 35.23 -1.90
N SER A 693 -24.33 34.33 -2.82
CA SER A 693 -23.96 32.93 -2.54
C SER A 693 -22.75 32.83 -1.60
N HIS A 694 -21.75 33.70 -1.74
CA HIS A 694 -20.57 33.74 -0.89
C HIS A 694 -20.90 34.27 0.52
N ARG A 695 -21.77 35.28 0.64
CA ARG A 695 -22.22 35.78 1.95
C ARG A 695 -23.03 34.73 2.70
N GLN A 696 -23.90 34.00 2.00
CA GLN A 696 -24.66 32.88 2.59
C GLN A 696 -23.73 31.76 3.03
N SER A 697 -22.74 31.40 2.20
CA SER A 697 -21.74 30.38 2.52
C SER A 697 -20.90 30.73 3.75
N LEU A 698 -20.50 32.00 3.90
CA LEU A 698 -19.80 32.48 5.10
C LEU A 698 -20.65 32.37 6.37
N GLN A 699 -21.95 32.65 6.27
CA GLN A 699 -22.88 32.52 7.40
C GLN A 699 -23.09 31.05 7.79
N ALA A 700 -23.27 30.17 6.81
CA ALA A 700 -23.39 28.73 7.03
C ALA A 700 -22.11 28.16 7.67
N LEU A 701 -20.94 28.55 7.16
CA LEU A 701 -19.64 28.18 7.74
C LEU A 701 -19.52 28.67 9.19
N ALA A 702 -19.94 29.90 9.49
CA ALA A 702 -19.89 30.44 10.85
C ALA A 702 -20.73 29.61 11.84
N VAL A 703 -21.95 29.23 11.44
CA VAL A 703 -22.85 28.39 12.26
C VAL A 703 -22.24 27.02 12.47
N TRP A 704 -21.74 26.41 11.39
CA TRP A 704 -21.13 25.08 11.46
C TRP A 704 -19.87 25.06 12.34
N CYS A 705 -18.98 26.04 12.20
CA CYS A 705 -17.78 26.16 13.03
C CYS A 705 -18.12 26.34 14.51
N ALA A 706 -19.13 27.15 14.84
CA ALA A 706 -19.59 27.31 16.23
C ALA A 706 -20.20 26.02 16.80
N ASP A 707 -20.87 25.21 15.95
CA ASP A 707 -21.37 23.90 16.36
C ASP A 707 -20.24 22.90 16.62
N LEU A 708 -19.24 22.85 15.73
CA LEU A 708 -18.06 22.02 15.92
C LEU A 708 -17.29 22.42 17.18
N GLU A 709 -17.08 23.72 17.42
CA GLU A 709 -16.34 24.22 18.58
C GLU A 709 -16.95 23.75 19.93
N ARG A 710 -18.28 23.64 20.00
CA ARG A 710 -19.00 23.09 21.16
C ARG A 710 -18.80 21.58 21.35
N GLN A 711 -18.44 20.87 20.29
CA GLN A 711 -18.24 19.42 20.28
C GLN A 711 -16.76 19.03 20.38
N LEU A 712 -15.85 20.00 20.25
CA LEU A 712 -14.44 19.77 20.53
C LEU A 712 -14.28 19.42 22.01
N PRO A 713 -13.38 18.47 22.35
CA PRO A 713 -13.06 18.22 23.73
C PRO A 713 -12.70 19.54 24.42
N ALA A 714 -13.14 19.67 25.68
CA ALA A 714 -12.72 20.77 26.53
C ALA A 714 -11.20 20.90 26.41
N GLU A 715 -10.70 22.14 26.46
CA GLU A 715 -9.26 22.32 26.57
C GLU A 715 -8.75 21.33 27.62
N ILE A 716 -7.68 20.62 27.31
CA ILE A 716 -6.88 20.06 28.38
C ILE A 716 -6.43 21.29 29.16
N GLU A 717 -7.22 21.66 30.17
CA GLU A 717 -7.06 22.78 31.09
C GLU A 717 -5.83 22.47 31.95
N SER A 718 -4.66 22.49 31.32
CA SER A 718 -3.34 22.59 31.94
C SER A 718 -2.18 22.75 30.96
N LEU A 719 -2.38 22.67 29.63
CA LEU A 719 -1.24 22.65 28.71
C LEU A 719 -0.92 23.96 28.03
N ALA A 720 -1.84 24.92 27.99
CA ALA A 720 -1.66 26.14 27.22
C ALA A 720 -0.50 27.03 27.74
N GLY A 721 0.69 26.80 27.20
CA GLY A 721 1.82 27.72 27.23
C GLY A 721 3.02 27.33 28.11
N VAL A 722 3.01 26.19 28.81
CA VAL A 722 4.16 25.78 29.65
C VAL A 722 5.46 25.65 28.84
N PHE A 723 5.33 25.18 27.59
CA PHE A 723 6.44 24.99 26.67
C PHE A 723 6.43 25.97 25.49
N LYS A 724 5.63 27.05 25.55
CA LYS A 724 5.60 28.07 24.49
C LYS A 724 7.02 28.56 24.15
N ASP A 725 7.38 28.49 22.87
CA ASP A 725 8.69 28.84 22.30
C ASP A 725 9.88 27.99 22.79
N LYS A 726 9.64 26.91 23.54
CA LYS A 726 10.69 26.03 24.04
C LYS A 726 10.89 24.84 23.12
N THR A 727 12.15 24.46 22.94
CA THR A 727 12.52 23.26 22.15
C THR A 727 12.89 22.11 23.08
N LEU A 728 12.18 20.99 22.95
CA LEU A 728 12.39 19.78 23.74
C LEU A 728 12.93 18.65 22.86
N VAL A 729 13.73 17.75 23.44
CA VAL A 729 14.21 16.54 22.75
C VAL A 729 13.80 15.33 23.57
N LEU A 730 13.04 14.41 22.96
CA LEU A 730 12.67 13.14 23.56
C LEU A 730 13.77 12.09 23.28
N THR A 731 14.27 11.43 24.32
CA THR A 731 15.28 10.38 24.21
C THR A 731 15.00 9.23 25.17
N GLY A 732 15.32 8.00 24.77
CA GLY A 732 14.94 6.79 25.51
C GLY A 732 13.47 6.38 25.34
N THR A 733 13.10 5.31 26.03
CA THR A 733 11.76 4.73 26.14
C THR A 733 11.07 5.27 27.39
N LEU A 734 9.90 5.86 27.20
CA LEU A 734 9.09 6.47 28.24
C LEU A 734 8.24 5.36 28.92
N PRO A 735 8.24 5.23 30.26
CA PRO A 735 7.52 4.19 31.00
C PRO A 735 6.03 4.02 30.70
N THR A 736 5.28 5.10 30.48
CA THR A 736 3.81 5.07 30.30
C THR A 736 3.34 5.70 28.99
N LEU A 737 4.14 6.58 28.37
CA LEU A 737 3.78 7.24 27.12
C LEU A 737 4.56 6.68 25.93
N SER A 738 3.90 6.55 24.77
CA SER A 738 4.62 6.40 23.51
C SER A 738 5.35 7.71 23.16
N ARG A 739 6.41 7.63 22.35
CA ARG A 739 7.14 8.83 21.90
C ARG A 739 6.25 9.80 21.13
N ASP A 740 5.29 9.26 20.36
CA ASP A 740 4.33 10.07 19.61
C ASP A 740 3.32 10.72 20.56
N GLN A 741 2.81 9.99 21.56
CA GLN A 741 1.95 10.57 22.60
C GLN A 741 2.65 11.67 23.40
N ALA A 742 3.91 11.47 23.79
CA ALA A 742 4.70 12.48 24.48
C ALA A 742 5.01 13.69 23.58
N LYS A 743 5.23 13.46 22.28
CA LYS A 743 5.40 14.53 21.30
C LYS A 743 4.12 15.35 21.15
N ASP A 744 2.99 14.68 20.98
CA ASP A 744 1.68 15.32 20.86
C ASP A 744 1.34 16.13 22.11
N LEU A 745 1.65 15.62 23.31
CA LEU A 745 1.49 16.36 24.57
C LEU A 745 2.38 17.61 24.66
N ILE A 746 3.64 17.52 24.21
CA ILE A 746 4.58 18.65 24.20
C ILE A 746 4.17 19.70 23.16
N GLU A 747 3.74 19.27 21.99
CA GLU A 747 3.27 20.16 20.91
C GLU A 747 1.93 20.81 21.28
N ALA A 748 1.02 20.06 21.90
CA ALA A 748 -0.21 20.59 22.49
C ALA A 748 0.06 21.61 23.61
N ALA A 749 1.21 21.50 24.29
CA ALA A 749 1.65 22.45 25.31
C ALA A 749 2.39 23.70 24.74
N GLY A 750 2.44 23.84 23.42
CA GLY A 750 3.10 24.94 22.70
C GLY A 750 4.61 24.79 22.52
N GLY A 751 5.17 23.61 22.83
CA GLY A 751 6.58 23.28 22.65
C GLY A 751 6.92 22.74 21.28
N LYS A 752 8.19 22.84 20.88
CA LYS A 752 8.73 22.24 19.66
C LYS A 752 9.56 21.01 19.98
N VAL A 753 9.22 19.85 19.43
CA VAL A 753 10.06 18.66 19.57
C VAL A 753 11.12 18.62 18.47
N SER A 754 12.38 18.45 18.85
CA SER A 754 13.51 18.33 17.93
C SER A 754 14.16 16.96 18.04
N GLY A 755 14.69 16.47 16.92
CA GLY A 755 15.44 15.22 16.85
C GLY A 755 16.84 15.31 17.46
N SER A 756 17.41 16.51 17.61
CA SER A 756 18.81 16.70 18.01
C SER A 756 18.98 17.67 19.19
N VAL A 757 19.93 17.34 20.07
CA VAL A 757 20.31 18.23 21.18
C VAL A 757 21.33 19.27 20.66
N SER A 758 21.00 20.54 20.87
CA SER A 758 21.81 21.71 20.51
C SER A 758 21.82 22.73 21.65
N LYS A 759 22.59 23.81 21.52
CA LYS A 759 22.54 24.95 22.47
C LYS A 759 21.18 25.67 22.53
N LYS A 760 20.30 25.44 21.54
CA LYS A 760 18.94 26.00 21.49
C LYS A 760 17.90 25.07 22.14
N THR A 761 18.31 23.86 22.55
CA THR A 761 17.45 22.92 23.26
C THR A 761 17.25 23.39 24.68
N HIS A 762 16.00 23.47 25.12
CA HIS A 762 15.63 23.94 26.44
C HIS A 762 15.50 22.78 27.43
N TYR A 763 14.89 21.67 27.00
CA TYR A 763 14.77 20.46 27.82
C TYR A 763 15.09 19.20 27.01
N VAL A 764 15.62 18.19 27.69
CA VAL A 764 15.72 16.83 27.18
C VAL A 764 14.91 15.92 28.09
N VAL A 765 13.87 15.30 27.54
CA VAL A 765 13.07 14.31 28.28
C VAL A 765 13.71 12.95 28.06
N ALA A 766 14.20 12.35 29.14
CA ALA A 766 14.98 11.12 29.15
C ALA A 766 14.18 9.98 29.79
N GLY A 767 13.83 8.97 29.00
CA GLY A 767 13.30 7.69 29.46
C GLY A 767 14.40 6.67 29.75
N SER A 768 14.04 5.39 29.94
CA SER A 768 15.02 4.30 29.96
C SER A 768 15.80 4.28 28.64
N ASP A 769 17.10 4.01 28.68
CA ASP A 769 17.97 3.98 27.48
C ASP A 769 18.14 5.33 26.74
N ALA A 770 18.14 6.45 27.46
CA ALA A 770 18.28 7.81 26.92
C ALA A 770 19.59 8.13 26.14
N GLY A 771 20.56 7.20 26.12
CA GLY A 771 21.66 7.13 25.14
C GLY A 771 22.52 8.39 24.95
N SER A 772 23.02 8.58 23.72
CA SER A 772 23.98 9.64 23.36
C SER A 772 23.41 11.07 23.46
N LYS A 773 22.08 11.23 23.36
CA LYS A 773 21.42 12.54 23.48
C LYS A 773 21.42 13.04 24.93
N LEU A 774 21.29 12.13 25.91
CA LEU A 774 21.45 12.47 27.32
C LEU A 774 22.87 12.96 27.62
N THR A 775 23.87 12.22 27.13
CA THR A 775 25.29 12.58 27.30
C THR A 775 25.60 13.95 26.66
N LYS A 776 25.05 14.21 25.47
CA LYS A 776 25.18 15.49 24.77
C LYS A 776 24.47 16.64 25.49
N ALA A 777 23.33 16.38 26.13
CA ALA A 777 22.60 17.35 26.94
C ALA A 777 23.39 17.76 28.19
N GLN A 778 23.98 16.78 28.87
CA GLN A 778 24.86 17.01 30.03
C GLN A 778 26.08 17.86 29.65
N GLY A 779 26.74 17.54 28.53
CA GLY A 779 27.89 18.31 28.03
C GLY A 779 27.58 19.75 27.58
N LEU A 780 26.31 20.04 27.24
CA LEU A 780 25.85 21.36 26.83
C LEU A 780 25.12 22.14 27.94
N GLY A 781 24.96 21.55 29.13
CA GLY A 781 24.26 22.16 30.27
C GLY A 781 22.75 22.34 30.05
N VAL A 782 22.13 21.50 29.21
CA VAL A 782 20.69 21.54 28.94
C VAL A 782 19.92 20.79 30.03
N SER A 783 18.80 21.34 30.49
CA SER A 783 17.97 20.75 31.54
C SER A 783 17.40 19.39 31.13
N ILE A 784 17.52 18.39 32.00
CA ILE A 784 17.04 17.02 31.75
C ILE A 784 15.81 16.74 32.62
N LEU A 785 14.76 16.18 32.02
CA LEU A 785 13.50 15.80 32.66
C LEU A 785 13.29 14.29 32.49
N ASP A 786 12.71 13.62 33.48
CA ASP A 786 12.15 12.28 33.29
C ASP A 786 10.67 12.36 32.86
N GLU A 787 10.05 11.23 32.49
CA GLU A 787 8.64 11.20 32.09
C GLU A 787 7.72 11.79 33.17
N ALA A 788 7.97 11.44 34.44
CA ALA A 788 7.17 11.95 35.55
C ALA A 788 7.32 13.47 35.71
N ALA A 789 8.50 14.05 35.48
CA ALA A 789 8.72 15.49 35.48
C ALA A 789 8.07 16.17 34.28
N LEU A 790 8.08 15.53 33.11
CA LEU A 790 7.33 16.01 31.95
C LEU A 790 5.84 16.09 32.29
N LEU A 791 5.26 15.00 32.80
CA LEU A 791 3.84 14.94 33.19
C LEU A 791 3.48 15.94 34.29
N ARG A 792 4.36 16.13 35.28
CA ARG A 792 4.20 17.16 36.33
C ARG A 792 4.21 18.58 35.76
N MET A 793 5.08 18.85 34.78
CA MET A 793 5.13 20.17 34.13
C MET A 793 3.90 20.41 33.24
N LEU A 794 3.31 19.34 32.73
CA LEU A 794 2.08 19.33 31.95
C LEU A 794 0.80 19.33 32.84
N ASP A 795 0.94 19.40 34.17
CA ASP A 795 -0.11 19.31 35.22
C ASP A 795 -1.13 18.18 34.98
N VAL A 796 -0.68 17.07 34.39
CA VAL A 796 -1.49 15.85 34.26
C VAL A 796 -1.50 15.18 35.63
N ARG A 797 -2.52 15.46 36.46
CA ARG A 797 -2.72 14.74 37.72
C ARG A 797 -3.09 13.29 37.41
N GLU A 798 -2.39 12.34 38.03
CA GLU A 798 -2.76 10.93 38.01
C GLU A 798 -4.22 10.78 38.48
N GLY A 799 -5.09 10.35 37.57
CA GLY A 799 -6.50 10.03 37.81
C GLY A 799 -6.83 8.73 37.11
#